data_AF-A0A2G5UXN9-F1
#
_entry.id   AF-A0A2G5UXN9-F1
#
_cell.length_a   1.000
_cell.length_b   1.000
_cell.length_c   1.000
_cell.angle_alpha   90.00
_cell.angle_beta   90.00
_cell.angle_gamma   90.00
#
_symmetry.space_group_name_H-M   'P 1'
#
loop_
_entity.id
_entity.type
_entity.pdbx_description
1 polymer ?
#
loop_
_entity_poly.entity_id
_entity_poly.type
_entity_poly.pdbx_seq_one_letter_code
_entity_poly.pdbx_strand_id
1 'polypeptide(L)'
;MRLDIVTFSLSYGIDSHSIDSDIRHFQNINFPDCQEILVVNDASGDVGSGGSALNALIRTAERLCYRNKYTVLTEAVLQDVNVLIVLVSDPRAILNSNSYSSGGSGFIFDTYLSNSIKNAGKIAAKTQQKGVWIIGSDACWDLEPPEMMIDPEDSITGFSFSGETSKFRDHGWYRTDKNGKLVGMEFDGEVSGTSEDFEKTVILGFLYLPPQIATSFLSLYSEYPVAATTYLGIDSNVTPLKLSIFFDFMLATCTSEPEFVSNQLGVHRKVSENVKDRTKARKQIYQKLRSYKGRIGGLKSGNTCKRKVLEVLEITNFKYKDFPESPQTYISLIDEMYKLLESRMDSDVERCLRSILSLQGIDSIIGIFSFLREQILKLDENSKLQIIFTASLALSLASNGKGGLRNGPAKNAIFENLSLIEIFDEILKNWLSDPSKMIRAARHLETAGQKVIHQMVDNLCSSRTIKLEKSENPNLHSALVTAPVRIDFFGGWLDTPPIFFGFTDNAAVVNMAVQLDGKNPISCHATKISSPVIELCQDGSTILIESDKDLLHMHDKPSETGALVSACIVSLGFHSLAQFFKVLQCIGLRIETRSELPHGSGLGTSSILACTILKAICALGKVSEEKFSLEDQIVHTVLRVEQIMTTGGGWQDQCGAMYVGLKKCYYQQGNGILHQTIHLTPSVKNLLEERLLLVYTGKTRLAKNLLQEVIRNFFTCMDTMKKLREMTEAVDEFSERIGKGDVSVDLLKKYHETKKFMTRFEPAIVTELLETLQRKSMIDVGWAAGAGGGGFLYLWLCDQTSPESVKRFLKSQPQFSSMTCHRITIPLVPPVTLELN
;
A
#
# COMPACT_ATOMS: atom_id res chain seq x y z
N MET A 1 6.41 -12.51 -5.66
CA MET A 1 7.68 -13.15 -5.28
C MET A 1 8.79 -12.18 -5.64
N ARG A 2 9.66 -11.84 -4.68
CA ARG A 2 10.77 -10.92 -4.93
C ARG A 2 11.92 -11.67 -5.61
N LEU A 3 12.40 -11.17 -6.73
CA LEU A 3 13.57 -11.71 -7.42
C LEU A 3 14.85 -11.15 -6.79
N ASP A 4 15.88 -11.98 -6.64
CA ASP A 4 17.18 -11.55 -6.14
C ASP A 4 17.95 -10.80 -7.23
N ILE A 5 18.03 -11.39 -8.43
CA ILE A 5 18.71 -10.82 -9.59
C ILE A 5 17.93 -11.14 -10.87
N VAL A 6 17.76 -10.15 -11.74
CA VAL A 6 17.35 -10.34 -13.15
C VAL A 6 18.58 -10.15 -14.03
N THR A 7 18.90 -11.12 -14.88
CA THR A 7 20.06 -11.07 -15.78
C THR A 7 19.61 -11.10 -17.23
N PHE A 8 19.86 -10.02 -17.97
CA PHE A 8 19.65 -9.94 -19.40
C PHE A 8 20.87 -10.48 -20.13
N SER A 9 20.70 -11.57 -20.89
CA SER A 9 21.74 -12.12 -21.76
C SER A 9 21.50 -11.63 -23.18
N LEU A 10 22.36 -10.73 -23.65
CA LEU A 10 22.30 -10.18 -25.00
C LEU A 10 23.10 -11.08 -25.94
N SER A 11 22.47 -11.51 -27.04
CA SER A 11 23.17 -12.19 -28.12
C SER A 11 24.36 -11.37 -28.61
N TYR A 12 25.39 -12.08 -29.11
CA TYR A 12 26.59 -11.46 -29.66
C TYR A 12 26.27 -10.43 -30.74
N GLY A 13 26.93 -9.28 -30.69
CA GLY A 13 26.76 -8.18 -31.64
C GLY A 13 25.61 -7.23 -31.30
N ILE A 14 24.79 -7.52 -30.27
CA ILE A 14 23.85 -6.53 -29.73
C ILE A 14 24.63 -5.53 -28.88
N ASP A 15 24.48 -4.25 -29.20
CA ASP A 15 25.03 -3.15 -28.39
C ASP A 15 24.25 -3.05 -27.08
N SER A 16 24.93 -3.23 -25.94
CA SER A 16 24.31 -3.11 -24.62
C SER A 16 23.73 -1.71 -24.38
N HIS A 17 24.29 -0.67 -25.00
CA HIS A 17 23.77 0.69 -24.88
C HIS A 17 22.36 0.85 -25.46
N SER A 18 21.94 -0.05 -26.36
CA SER A 18 20.59 -0.03 -26.94
C SER A 18 19.47 -0.30 -25.92
N ILE A 19 19.77 -0.91 -24.76
CA ILE A 19 18.80 -1.22 -23.72
C ILE A 19 19.05 -0.49 -22.39
N ASP A 20 20.15 0.27 -22.28
CA ASP A 20 20.57 0.91 -21.02
C ASP A 20 19.52 1.90 -20.46
N SER A 21 18.73 2.54 -21.31
CA SER A 21 17.61 3.40 -20.88
C SER A 21 16.56 2.59 -20.13
N ASP A 22 16.13 1.47 -20.71
CA ASP A 22 15.09 0.60 -20.21
C ASP A 22 15.55 -0.09 -18.92
N ILE A 23 16.78 -0.59 -18.88
CA ILE A 23 17.34 -1.20 -17.67
C ILE A 23 17.44 -0.20 -16.53
N ARG A 24 17.94 1.01 -16.77
CA ARG A 24 17.96 2.08 -15.75
C ARG A 24 16.55 2.42 -15.29
N HIS A 25 15.61 2.53 -16.23
CA HIS A 25 14.22 2.81 -15.91
C HIS A 25 13.59 1.71 -15.05
N PHE A 26 13.71 0.45 -15.45
CA PHE A 26 13.23 -0.73 -14.73
C PHE A 26 13.83 -0.80 -13.33
N GLN A 27 15.14 -0.58 -13.18
CA GLN A 27 15.82 -0.58 -11.88
C GLN A 27 15.28 0.54 -10.98
N ASN A 28 15.10 1.76 -11.50
CA ASN A 28 14.64 2.92 -10.73
C ASN A 28 13.19 2.79 -10.26
N ILE A 29 12.33 2.13 -11.03
CA ILE A 29 10.92 1.89 -10.67
C ILE A 29 10.71 0.55 -9.97
N ASN A 30 11.77 -0.23 -9.71
CA ASN A 30 11.71 -1.58 -9.14
C ASN A 30 10.82 -2.53 -9.97
N PHE A 31 10.98 -2.54 -11.29
CA PHE A 31 10.36 -3.54 -12.18
C PHE A 31 11.41 -4.59 -12.57
N PRO A 32 11.13 -5.90 -12.43
CA PRO A 32 9.89 -6.57 -12.01
C PRO A 32 9.83 -6.97 -10.52
N ASP A 33 10.20 -6.07 -9.60
CA ASP A 33 10.46 -6.38 -8.18
C ASP A 33 11.71 -7.24 -7.96
N CYS A 34 12.87 -6.66 -8.29
CA CYS A 34 14.17 -7.30 -8.12
C CYS A 34 15.17 -6.39 -7.40
N GLN A 35 16.12 -7.00 -6.69
CA GLN A 35 17.14 -6.19 -6.00
C GLN A 35 18.13 -5.55 -6.98
N GLU A 36 18.46 -6.27 -8.06
CA GLU A 36 19.48 -5.85 -9.01
C GLU A 36 19.21 -6.44 -10.40
N ILE A 37 19.51 -5.63 -11.41
CA ILE A 37 19.52 -6.02 -12.81
C ILE A 37 20.97 -6.11 -13.32
N LEU A 38 21.31 -7.19 -14.01
CA LEU A 38 22.57 -7.39 -14.70
C LEU A 38 22.35 -7.46 -16.22
N VAL A 39 23.30 -6.94 -16.99
CA VAL A 39 23.35 -7.09 -18.45
C VAL A 39 24.65 -7.79 -18.80
N VAL A 40 24.54 -8.87 -19.59
CA VAL A 40 25.65 -9.74 -19.97
C VAL A 40 25.59 -9.92 -21.49
N ASN A 41 26.70 -9.67 -22.16
CA ASN A 41 26.81 -9.95 -23.59
C ASN A 41 27.42 -11.33 -23.80
N ASP A 42 26.89 -12.08 -24.75
CA ASP A 42 27.52 -13.31 -25.20
C ASP A 42 28.92 -13.00 -25.76
N ALA A 43 29.90 -13.80 -25.36
CA ALA A 43 31.29 -13.59 -25.76
C ALA A 43 31.58 -14.00 -27.23
N SER A 44 30.68 -14.76 -27.87
CA SER A 44 30.79 -15.17 -29.27
C SER A 44 29.40 -15.40 -29.89
N GLY A 45 29.28 -15.22 -31.21
CA GLY A 45 28.04 -15.49 -31.95
C GLY A 45 27.67 -16.96 -32.07
N ASP A 46 28.58 -17.88 -31.73
CA ASP A 46 28.37 -19.33 -31.86
C ASP A 46 28.25 -20.04 -30.49
N VAL A 47 27.56 -19.43 -29.50
CA VAL A 47 27.32 -20.04 -28.16
C VAL A 47 25.94 -20.66 -27.99
N GLY A 48 24.92 -20.15 -28.69
CA GLY A 48 23.54 -20.65 -28.66
C GLY A 48 22.81 -20.41 -27.33
N SER A 49 21.51 -20.68 -27.25
CA SER A 49 20.69 -20.36 -26.07
C SER A 49 21.13 -21.07 -24.79
N GLY A 50 21.74 -22.26 -24.89
CA GLY A 50 22.34 -22.96 -23.76
C GLY A 50 23.60 -22.24 -23.25
N GLY A 51 24.45 -21.80 -24.17
CA GLY A 51 25.64 -21.01 -23.84
C GLY A 51 25.30 -19.63 -23.27
N SER A 52 24.35 -18.91 -23.87
CA SER A 52 23.87 -17.62 -23.35
C SER A 52 23.29 -17.75 -21.94
N ALA A 53 22.43 -18.75 -21.71
CA ALA A 53 21.89 -19.02 -20.38
C ALA A 53 22.98 -19.38 -19.36
N LEU A 54 23.99 -20.16 -19.77
CA LEU A 54 25.11 -20.52 -18.90
C LEU A 54 25.98 -19.28 -18.58
N ASN A 55 26.31 -18.44 -19.57
CA ASN A 55 27.04 -17.18 -19.36
C ASN A 55 26.32 -16.23 -18.41
N ALA A 56 25.00 -16.06 -18.61
CA ALA A 56 24.17 -15.29 -17.71
C ALA A 56 24.21 -15.85 -16.28
N LEU A 57 24.07 -17.16 -16.12
CA LEU A 57 24.11 -17.79 -14.79
C LEU A 57 25.49 -17.70 -14.13
N ILE A 58 26.58 -17.83 -14.87
CA ILE A 58 27.94 -17.64 -14.33
C ILE A 58 28.06 -16.21 -13.79
N ARG A 59 27.64 -15.19 -14.57
CA ARG A 59 27.68 -13.80 -14.13
C ARG A 59 26.78 -13.53 -12.92
N THR A 60 25.59 -14.11 -12.90
CA THR A 60 24.70 -14.03 -11.73
C THR A 60 25.39 -14.62 -10.49
N ALA A 61 25.98 -15.82 -10.63
CA ALA A 61 26.64 -16.51 -9.54
C ALA A 61 27.91 -15.78 -9.07
N GLU A 62 28.70 -15.20 -9.97
CA GLU A 62 29.82 -14.31 -9.63
C GLU A 62 29.34 -13.11 -8.81
N ARG A 63 28.23 -12.48 -9.21
CA ARG A 63 27.65 -11.35 -8.49
C ARG A 63 27.17 -11.76 -7.10
N LEU A 64 26.52 -12.91 -6.97
CA LEU A 64 26.11 -13.46 -5.68
C LEU A 64 27.32 -13.83 -4.80
N CYS A 65 28.37 -14.38 -5.39
CA CYS A 65 29.62 -14.68 -4.69
C CYS A 65 30.26 -13.40 -4.13
N TYR A 66 30.33 -12.35 -4.95
CA TYR A 66 30.82 -11.03 -4.53
C TYR A 66 30.00 -10.47 -3.35
N ARG A 67 28.66 -10.54 -3.41
CA ARG A 67 27.78 -10.11 -2.30
C ARG A 67 28.07 -10.86 -1.00
N ASN A 68 28.45 -12.13 -1.09
CA ASN A 68 28.82 -12.99 0.04
C ASN A 68 30.32 -12.92 0.39
N LYS A 69 31.09 -11.99 -0.21
CA LYS A 69 32.52 -11.79 0.01
C LYS A 69 33.40 -12.99 -0.37
N TYR A 70 32.93 -13.85 -1.26
CA TYR A 70 33.76 -14.88 -1.88
C TYR A 70 34.63 -14.27 -2.99
N THR A 71 35.85 -14.78 -3.13
CA THR A 71 36.83 -14.35 -4.16
C THR A 71 36.87 -15.28 -5.36
N VAL A 72 36.21 -16.43 -5.29
CA VAL A 72 36.11 -17.45 -6.34
C VAL A 72 34.65 -17.87 -6.47
N LEU A 73 34.25 -18.25 -7.67
CA LEU A 73 32.92 -18.77 -7.97
C LEU A 73 32.66 -20.05 -7.15
N THR A 74 31.49 -20.11 -6.51
CA THR A 74 31.00 -21.31 -5.83
C THR A 74 29.52 -21.49 -6.14
N GLU A 75 29.09 -22.71 -6.47
CA GLU A 75 27.71 -22.97 -6.86
C GLU A 75 26.74 -22.97 -5.66
N ALA A 76 27.27 -22.96 -4.44
CA ALA A 76 26.48 -22.93 -3.20
C ALA A 76 25.60 -21.67 -3.09
N VAL A 77 25.97 -20.58 -3.77
CA VAL A 77 25.16 -19.35 -3.79
C VAL A 77 23.81 -19.50 -4.50
N LEU A 78 23.58 -20.60 -5.22
CA LEU A 78 22.32 -20.86 -5.91
C LEU A 78 21.29 -21.62 -5.07
N GLN A 79 21.62 -22.05 -3.85
CA GLN A 79 20.75 -22.90 -3.03
C GLN A 79 19.50 -22.17 -2.49
N ASP A 80 19.54 -20.84 -2.37
CA ASP A 80 18.46 -20.06 -1.78
C ASP A 80 18.17 -18.76 -2.53
N VAL A 81 18.05 -18.83 -3.86
CA VAL A 81 17.87 -17.64 -4.71
C VAL A 81 16.69 -17.74 -5.67
N ASN A 82 16.18 -16.58 -6.05
CA ASN A 82 15.17 -16.36 -7.07
C ASN A 82 15.77 -15.55 -8.22
N VAL A 83 16.22 -16.22 -9.27
CA VAL A 83 16.89 -15.58 -10.41
C VAL A 83 16.01 -15.67 -11.65
N LEU A 84 15.92 -14.58 -12.42
CA LEU A 84 15.34 -14.59 -13.76
C LEU A 84 16.42 -14.24 -14.79
N ILE A 85 16.66 -15.14 -15.73
CA ILE A 85 17.52 -14.94 -16.90
C ILE A 85 16.60 -14.66 -18.09
N VAL A 86 16.84 -13.54 -18.77
CA VAL A 86 16.12 -13.12 -19.97
C VAL A 86 17.07 -13.18 -21.16
N LEU A 87 16.81 -14.09 -22.09
CA LEU A 87 17.61 -14.25 -23.30
C LEU A 87 17.08 -13.30 -24.38
N VAL A 88 17.89 -12.29 -24.72
CA VAL A 88 17.55 -11.27 -25.72
C VAL A 88 18.29 -11.57 -27.01
N SER A 89 17.59 -12.18 -27.96
CA SER A 89 18.20 -12.61 -29.22
C SER A 89 18.18 -11.56 -30.32
N ASP A 90 17.28 -10.58 -30.20
CA ASP A 90 17.05 -9.52 -31.16
C ASP A 90 16.80 -8.20 -30.40
N PRO A 91 17.54 -7.12 -30.68
CA PRO A 91 17.33 -5.84 -30.01
C PRO A 91 15.94 -5.26 -30.28
N ARG A 92 15.23 -5.72 -31.31
CA ARG A 92 13.86 -5.27 -31.58
C ARG A 92 12.84 -5.76 -30.54
N ALA A 93 13.22 -6.67 -29.63
CA ALA A 93 12.37 -7.08 -28.52
C ALA A 93 12.02 -5.93 -27.54
N ILE A 94 12.78 -4.83 -27.57
CA ILE A 94 12.44 -3.61 -26.84
C ILE A 94 11.58 -2.63 -27.66
N LEU A 95 11.32 -2.84 -28.94
CA LEU A 95 10.47 -1.92 -29.70
C LEU A 95 9.00 -2.02 -29.25
N ASN A 96 8.32 -0.88 -29.21
CA ASN A 96 7.01 -0.75 -28.59
C ASN A 96 5.85 -0.88 -29.58
N SER A 97 4.76 -1.46 -29.12
CA SER A 97 3.40 -1.19 -29.61
C SER A 97 2.89 0.05 -28.89
N ASN A 98 2.29 1.06 -29.52
CA ASN A 98 1.86 2.38 -28.97
C ASN A 98 1.03 2.43 -27.63
N SER A 99 1.34 1.62 -26.63
CA SER A 99 0.71 1.42 -25.34
C SER A 99 1.77 1.30 -24.24
N TYR A 100 1.33 1.49 -23.01
CA TYR A 100 2.12 1.35 -21.80
C TYR A 100 1.20 0.76 -20.73
N SER A 101 1.81 0.21 -19.69
CA SER A 101 1.07 -0.31 -18.55
C SER A 101 1.87 -0.19 -17.26
N SER A 102 1.26 -0.56 -16.14
CA SER A 102 1.90 -0.54 -14.83
C SER A 102 3.08 -1.52 -14.77
N GLY A 103 4.23 -1.05 -14.30
CA GLY A 103 5.44 -1.85 -14.08
C GLY A 103 6.18 -1.41 -12.83
N GLY A 104 6.27 -2.29 -11.82
CA GLY A 104 6.84 -1.92 -10.52
C GLY A 104 6.06 -0.75 -9.92
N SER A 105 6.77 0.33 -9.59
CA SER A 105 6.21 1.59 -9.07
C SER A 105 6.01 2.67 -10.15
N GLY A 106 6.28 2.35 -11.42
CA GLY A 106 6.21 3.26 -12.57
C GLY A 106 5.32 2.74 -13.70
N PHE A 107 5.34 3.43 -14.83
CA PHE A 107 4.80 2.94 -16.11
C PHE A 107 5.94 2.45 -16.99
N ILE A 108 5.70 1.37 -17.72
CA ILE A 108 6.64 0.84 -18.71
C ILE A 108 5.92 0.61 -20.02
N PHE A 109 6.66 0.67 -21.13
CA PHE A 109 6.15 0.28 -22.44
C PHE A 109 5.81 -1.22 -22.49
N ASP A 110 4.78 -1.55 -23.26
CA ASP A 110 4.40 -2.94 -23.53
C ASP A 110 5.22 -3.47 -24.71
N THR A 111 6.34 -4.11 -24.38
CA THR A 111 7.30 -4.64 -25.34
C THR A 111 7.34 -6.16 -25.22
N TYR A 112 7.94 -6.84 -26.19
CA TYR A 112 8.20 -8.28 -26.06
C TYR A 112 9.03 -8.57 -24.81
N LEU A 113 10.01 -7.70 -24.52
CA LEU A 113 10.84 -7.80 -23.33
C LEU A 113 10.03 -7.64 -22.03
N SER A 114 9.28 -6.54 -21.89
CA SER A 114 8.54 -6.25 -20.67
C SER A 114 7.41 -7.26 -20.44
N ASN A 115 6.78 -7.75 -21.51
CA ASN A 115 5.77 -8.80 -21.44
C ASN A 115 6.35 -10.15 -21.00
N SER A 116 7.50 -10.55 -21.56
CA SER A 116 8.21 -11.76 -21.13
C SER A 116 8.52 -11.73 -19.64
N ILE A 117 9.04 -10.59 -19.16
CA ILE A 117 9.34 -10.39 -17.74
C ILE A 117 8.07 -10.46 -16.88
N LYS A 118 6.99 -9.75 -17.27
CA LYS A 118 5.71 -9.76 -16.55
C LYS A 118 5.16 -11.18 -16.42
N ASN A 119 5.18 -11.95 -17.50
CA ASN A 119 4.64 -13.30 -17.49
C ASN A 119 5.49 -14.27 -16.69
N ALA A 120 6.82 -14.20 -16.83
CA ALA A 120 7.73 -14.98 -15.99
C ALA A 120 7.53 -14.66 -14.50
N GLY A 121 7.40 -13.37 -14.15
CA GLY A 121 7.13 -12.90 -12.80
C GLY A 121 5.78 -13.40 -12.25
N LYS A 122 4.71 -13.37 -13.06
CA LYS A 122 3.39 -13.90 -12.69
C LYS A 122 3.45 -15.40 -12.38
N ILE A 123 4.09 -16.19 -13.25
CA ILE A 123 4.22 -17.64 -13.07
C ILE A 123 5.06 -17.95 -11.83
N ALA A 124 6.23 -17.31 -11.71
CA ALA A 124 7.12 -17.50 -10.57
C ALA A 124 6.43 -17.13 -9.24
N ALA A 125 5.72 -15.99 -9.20
CA ALA A 125 4.97 -15.55 -8.03
C ALA A 125 3.86 -16.50 -7.60
N LYS A 126 3.21 -17.17 -8.56
CA LYS A 126 2.25 -18.23 -8.28
C LYS A 126 2.95 -19.44 -7.68
N THR A 127 3.99 -19.98 -8.33
CA THR A 127 4.64 -21.21 -7.84
C THR A 127 5.32 -21.08 -6.47
N GLN A 128 5.77 -19.87 -6.08
CA GLN A 128 6.52 -19.62 -4.85
C GLN A 128 7.81 -20.47 -4.70
N GLN A 129 8.32 -21.02 -5.81
CA GLN A 129 9.52 -21.86 -5.83
C GLN A 129 10.79 -21.04 -6.01
N LYS A 130 11.85 -21.45 -5.28
CA LYS A 130 13.20 -20.89 -5.44
C LYS A 130 13.96 -21.57 -6.56
N GLY A 131 14.81 -20.85 -7.26
CA GLY A 131 15.64 -21.38 -8.34
C GLY A 131 15.89 -20.36 -9.45
N VAL A 132 16.23 -20.88 -10.63
CA VAL A 132 16.58 -20.09 -11.81
C VAL A 132 15.50 -20.25 -12.88
N TRP A 133 14.91 -19.13 -13.27
CA TRP A 133 13.93 -19.01 -14.34
C TRP A 133 14.63 -18.51 -15.59
N ILE A 134 14.38 -19.09 -16.76
CA ILE A 134 15.02 -18.70 -18.03
C ILE A 134 13.93 -18.49 -19.07
N ILE A 135 13.81 -17.28 -19.62
CA ILE A 135 12.82 -16.94 -20.65
C ILE A 135 13.47 -16.24 -21.85
N GLY A 136 13.02 -16.56 -23.07
CA GLY A 136 13.41 -15.84 -24.28
C GLY A 136 12.50 -14.64 -24.56
N SER A 137 13.06 -13.54 -25.08
CA SER A 137 12.31 -12.33 -25.44
C SER A 137 11.77 -12.33 -26.88
N ASP A 138 11.83 -13.46 -27.58
CA ASP A 138 11.43 -13.58 -28.99
C ASP A 138 9.92 -13.74 -29.18
N ALA A 139 9.18 -14.02 -28.11
CA ALA A 139 7.75 -14.25 -28.14
C ALA A 139 7.00 -13.28 -27.22
N CYS A 140 5.81 -12.87 -27.66
CA CYS A 140 4.86 -12.10 -26.88
C CYS A 140 3.56 -12.90 -26.78
N TRP A 141 2.97 -12.98 -25.60
CA TRP A 141 1.77 -13.75 -25.31
C TRP A 141 1.11 -13.24 -24.02
N ASP A 142 -0.19 -13.42 -23.89
CA ASP A 142 -0.93 -13.06 -22.68
C ASP A 142 -1.28 -14.32 -21.90
N LEU A 143 -1.04 -14.31 -20.59
CA LEU A 143 -1.42 -15.39 -19.69
C LEU A 143 -2.88 -15.20 -19.24
N GLU A 144 -3.76 -16.13 -19.59
CA GLU A 144 -5.14 -16.13 -19.10
C GLU A 144 -5.17 -16.38 -17.58
N PRO A 145 -6.13 -15.81 -16.83
CA PRO A 145 -6.18 -15.92 -15.37
C PRO A 145 -6.26 -17.38 -14.93
N PRO A 146 -5.25 -17.93 -14.25
CA PRO A 146 -5.33 -19.30 -13.78
C PRO A 146 -6.09 -19.34 -12.45
N GLU A 147 -7.21 -20.06 -12.38
CA GLU A 147 -7.82 -20.46 -11.11
C GLU A 147 -7.00 -21.53 -10.37
N MET A 148 -5.95 -22.09 -10.99
CA MET A 148 -5.14 -23.19 -10.46
C MET A 148 -3.63 -22.95 -10.53
N MET A 149 -2.86 -23.73 -9.76
CA MET A 149 -1.39 -23.68 -9.69
C MET A 149 -0.80 -25.08 -9.80
N ILE A 150 0.39 -25.17 -10.39
CA ILE A 150 1.28 -26.34 -10.30
C ILE A 150 2.44 -25.99 -9.38
N ASP A 151 2.88 -26.97 -8.59
CA ASP A 151 4.14 -26.91 -7.85
C ASP A 151 5.25 -27.56 -8.71
N PRO A 152 6.25 -26.79 -9.18
CA PRO A 152 7.47 -27.36 -9.74
C PRO A 152 8.18 -28.19 -8.64
N GLU A 153 8.10 -29.51 -8.73
CA GLU A 153 8.96 -30.43 -7.95
C GLU A 153 10.44 -30.28 -8.34
N ASP A 154 11.36 -31.03 -7.70
CA ASP A 154 12.81 -31.15 -7.99
C ASP A 154 13.13 -31.68 -9.41
N SER A 155 12.61 -31.00 -10.45
CA SER A 155 12.65 -31.38 -11.85
C SER A 155 12.79 -30.17 -12.76
N ILE A 156 13.53 -30.32 -13.85
CA ILE A 156 13.64 -29.28 -14.87
C ILE A 156 12.30 -29.15 -15.57
N THR A 157 11.74 -27.94 -15.55
CA THR A 157 10.35 -27.71 -15.99
C THR A 157 10.34 -26.79 -17.19
N GLY A 158 9.87 -27.30 -18.34
CA GLY A 158 9.68 -26.53 -19.56
C GLY A 158 8.22 -26.12 -19.71
N PHE A 159 7.96 -24.86 -20.03
CA PHE A 159 6.59 -24.37 -20.24
C PHE A 159 6.19 -24.47 -21.70
N SER A 160 4.92 -24.78 -21.95
CA SER A 160 4.39 -25.02 -23.28
C SER A 160 2.93 -24.60 -23.38
N PHE A 161 2.43 -24.47 -24.62
CA PHE A 161 1.02 -24.20 -24.91
C PHE A 161 0.51 -25.10 -26.03
N SER A 162 -0.81 -25.24 -26.14
CA SER A 162 -1.43 -25.96 -27.25
C SER A 162 -1.42 -25.09 -28.51
N GLY A 163 -0.90 -25.65 -29.61
CA GLY A 163 -0.86 -24.98 -30.91
C GLY A 163 -1.15 -25.96 -32.05
N GLU A 164 -1.68 -25.45 -33.16
CA GLU A 164 -1.89 -26.25 -34.37
C GLU A 164 -0.57 -26.45 -35.13
N THR A 165 -0.24 -27.69 -35.47
CA THR A 165 1.01 -28.02 -36.18
C THR A 165 1.17 -27.29 -37.51
N SER A 166 0.07 -26.94 -38.18
CA SER A 166 0.10 -26.15 -39.42
C SER A 166 0.61 -24.72 -39.23
N LYS A 167 0.32 -24.09 -38.07
CA LYS A 167 0.69 -22.70 -37.76
C LYS A 167 2.08 -22.57 -37.16
N PHE A 168 2.53 -23.56 -36.39
CA PHE A 168 3.79 -23.53 -35.64
C PHE A 168 4.84 -24.50 -36.19
N ARG A 169 4.90 -24.66 -37.53
CA ARG A 169 5.83 -25.60 -38.19
C ARG A 169 7.30 -25.32 -37.88
N ASP A 170 7.67 -24.04 -37.79
CA ASP A 170 9.05 -23.62 -37.51
C ASP A 170 9.41 -23.59 -36.01
N HIS A 171 8.48 -24.01 -35.13
CA HIS A 171 8.70 -24.04 -33.69
C HIS A 171 9.13 -25.43 -33.20
N GLY A 172 9.75 -25.46 -32.03
CA GLY A 172 10.04 -26.72 -31.33
C GLY A 172 8.82 -27.23 -30.58
N TRP A 173 8.72 -28.54 -30.44
CA TRP A 173 7.61 -29.23 -29.78
C TRP A 173 8.14 -30.16 -28.69
N TYR A 174 7.50 -30.14 -27.53
CA TYR A 174 7.68 -31.19 -26.52
C TYR A 174 6.80 -32.38 -26.87
N ARG A 175 7.29 -33.60 -26.60
CA ARG A 175 6.52 -34.84 -26.71
C ARG A 175 6.30 -35.41 -25.32
N THR A 176 5.04 -35.65 -24.97
CA THR A 176 4.65 -36.24 -23.68
C THR A 176 3.94 -37.57 -23.87
N ASP A 177 4.11 -38.49 -22.94
CA ASP A 177 3.33 -39.73 -22.91
C ASP A 177 1.90 -39.49 -22.39
N LYS A 178 1.07 -40.55 -22.39
CA LYS A 178 -0.31 -40.54 -21.86
C LYS A 178 -0.45 -40.17 -20.37
N ASN A 179 0.65 -40.01 -19.66
CA ASN A 179 0.70 -39.59 -18.26
C ASN A 179 1.29 -38.17 -18.11
N GLY A 180 1.55 -37.46 -19.20
CA GLY A 180 2.12 -36.11 -19.21
C GLY A 180 3.63 -36.07 -18.95
N LYS A 181 4.32 -37.23 -18.94
CA LYS A 181 5.76 -37.27 -18.74
C LYS A 181 6.47 -36.86 -20.04
N LEU A 182 7.48 -36.00 -19.94
CA LEU A 182 8.33 -35.66 -21.07
C LEU A 182 9.08 -36.92 -21.55
N VAL A 183 8.92 -37.26 -22.83
CA VAL A 183 9.56 -38.43 -23.46
C VAL A 183 10.43 -38.08 -24.65
N GLY A 184 10.39 -36.82 -25.12
CA GLY A 184 11.21 -36.38 -26.24
C GLY A 184 10.81 -35.02 -26.77
N MET A 185 11.33 -34.68 -27.95
CA MET A 185 11.09 -33.40 -28.62
C MET A 185 11.05 -33.57 -30.14
N GLU A 186 10.52 -32.56 -30.83
CA GLU A 186 10.53 -32.44 -32.29
C GLU A 186 10.90 -31.00 -32.70
N PHE A 187 11.69 -30.87 -33.76
CA PHE A 187 12.04 -29.58 -34.36
C PHE A 187 12.50 -29.79 -35.81
N ASP A 188 12.03 -28.94 -36.73
CA ASP A 188 12.44 -28.95 -38.16
C ASP A 188 12.30 -30.34 -38.83
N GLY A 189 11.25 -31.08 -38.48
CA GLY A 189 10.96 -32.43 -39.00
C GLY A 189 11.77 -33.57 -38.36
N GLU A 190 12.75 -33.26 -37.50
CA GLU A 190 13.50 -34.25 -36.73
C GLU A 190 12.79 -34.55 -35.40
N VAL A 191 12.88 -35.80 -34.95
CA VAL A 191 12.15 -36.30 -33.77
C VAL A 191 13.10 -37.10 -32.88
N SER A 192 13.00 -36.88 -31.56
CA SER A 192 13.64 -37.68 -30.52
C SER A 192 12.60 -38.18 -29.52
N GLY A 193 12.82 -39.34 -28.90
CA GLY A 193 11.95 -40.05 -27.97
C GLY A 193 11.35 -41.31 -28.57
N THR A 194 11.31 -42.41 -27.82
CA THR A 194 10.93 -43.76 -28.29
C THR A 194 9.43 -44.10 -28.19
N SER A 195 8.55 -43.17 -27.79
CA SER A 195 7.11 -43.46 -27.63
C SER A 195 6.36 -43.36 -28.96
N GLU A 196 5.60 -44.40 -29.32
CA GLU A 196 4.70 -44.40 -30.50
C GLU A 196 3.41 -43.61 -30.23
N ASP A 197 2.86 -43.72 -29.01
CA ASP A 197 1.74 -42.90 -28.53
C ASP A 197 2.27 -41.69 -27.75
N PHE A 198 2.04 -40.48 -28.28
CA PHE A 198 2.48 -39.24 -27.64
C PHE A 198 1.56 -38.07 -27.98
N GLU A 199 1.55 -37.07 -27.11
CA GLU A 199 0.93 -35.76 -27.34
C GLU A 199 2.03 -34.71 -27.51
N LYS A 200 1.79 -33.72 -28.39
CA LYS A 200 2.76 -32.67 -28.73
C LYS A 200 2.26 -31.28 -28.32
N THR A 201 3.13 -30.49 -27.72
CA THR A 201 2.85 -29.10 -27.30
C THR A 201 3.99 -28.16 -27.73
N VAL A 202 3.68 -26.89 -28.01
CA VAL A 202 4.65 -25.93 -28.55
C VAL A 202 5.57 -25.43 -27.42
N ILE A 203 6.88 -25.44 -27.65
CA ILE A 203 7.88 -24.91 -26.70
C ILE A 203 7.72 -23.38 -26.61
N LEU A 204 7.46 -22.87 -25.40
CA LEU A 204 7.23 -21.43 -25.17
C LEU A 204 8.54 -20.62 -25.05
N GLY A 205 9.69 -21.28 -24.96
CA GLY A 205 10.95 -20.59 -24.69
C GLY A 205 11.12 -20.20 -23.21
N PHE A 206 10.36 -20.83 -22.30
CA PHE A 206 10.39 -20.57 -20.86
C PHE A 206 10.69 -21.86 -20.08
N LEU A 207 11.64 -21.79 -19.15
CA LEU A 207 12.21 -22.92 -18.42
C LEU A 207 12.45 -22.56 -16.95
N TYR A 208 12.26 -23.51 -16.05
CA TYR A 208 12.59 -23.39 -14.63
C TYR A 208 13.59 -24.48 -14.21
N LEU A 209 14.63 -24.07 -13.50
CA LEU A 209 15.66 -24.91 -12.91
C LEU A 209 15.59 -24.81 -11.37
N PRO A 210 15.24 -25.91 -10.67
CA PRO A 210 15.40 -26.01 -9.23
C PRO A 210 16.87 -25.81 -8.81
N PRO A 211 17.14 -25.42 -7.55
CA PRO A 211 18.49 -25.07 -7.08
C PRO A 211 19.56 -26.14 -7.38
N GLN A 212 19.25 -27.42 -7.16
CA GLN A 212 20.17 -28.53 -7.43
C GLN A 212 20.54 -28.67 -8.92
N ILE A 213 19.55 -28.47 -9.78
CA ILE A 213 19.73 -28.53 -11.24
C ILE A 213 20.48 -27.28 -11.71
N ALA A 214 20.16 -26.10 -11.18
CA ALA A 214 20.86 -24.86 -11.47
C ALA A 214 22.35 -24.94 -11.08
N THR A 215 22.68 -25.53 -9.92
CA THR A 215 24.06 -25.83 -9.51
C THR A 215 24.75 -26.79 -10.49
N SER A 216 24.07 -27.86 -10.90
CA SER A 216 24.63 -28.83 -11.85
C SER A 216 24.86 -28.20 -13.23
N PHE A 217 23.92 -27.36 -13.69
CA PHE A 217 24.02 -26.60 -14.92
C PHE A 217 25.18 -25.59 -14.86
N LEU A 218 25.32 -24.86 -13.76
CA LEU A 218 26.45 -23.94 -13.54
C LEU A 218 27.78 -24.69 -13.63
N SER A 219 27.95 -25.83 -12.94
CA SER A 219 29.23 -26.56 -12.85
C SER A 219 29.87 -26.90 -14.21
N LEU A 220 29.07 -26.94 -15.28
CA LEU A 220 29.52 -27.20 -16.65
C LEU A 220 30.43 -26.11 -17.23
N TYR A 221 30.52 -24.92 -16.61
CA TYR A 221 31.44 -23.86 -17.04
C TYR A 221 32.91 -24.31 -17.04
N SER A 222 33.24 -25.33 -16.23
CA SER A 222 34.60 -25.87 -16.08
C SER A 222 34.88 -27.12 -16.91
N GLU A 223 33.87 -27.65 -17.62
CA GLU A 223 33.93 -28.94 -18.30
C GLU A 223 34.12 -28.76 -19.81
N TYR A 224 35.33 -28.98 -20.34
CA TYR A 224 35.57 -28.91 -21.79
C TYR A 224 35.03 -30.17 -22.50
N PRO A 225 34.26 -30.08 -23.62
CA PRO A 225 34.05 -28.89 -24.45
C PRO A 225 32.82 -28.02 -24.13
N VAL A 226 32.02 -28.31 -23.10
CA VAL A 226 30.87 -27.45 -22.73
C VAL A 226 31.34 -26.03 -22.35
N ALA A 227 32.47 -25.91 -21.65
CA ALA A 227 33.11 -24.64 -21.32
C ALA A 227 33.36 -23.73 -22.55
N ALA A 228 33.47 -24.31 -23.75
CA ALA A 228 33.65 -23.56 -25.01
C ALA A 228 32.43 -22.68 -25.37
N THR A 229 31.27 -22.90 -24.75
CA THR A 229 30.09 -22.04 -24.93
C THR A 229 30.14 -20.78 -24.05
N THR A 230 31.16 -20.66 -23.21
CA THR A 230 31.25 -19.61 -22.18
C THR A 230 32.34 -18.59 -22.48
N TYR A 231 32.23 -17.40 -21.90
CA TYR A 231 33.31 -16.40 -21.99
C TYR A 231 34.63 -16.91 -21.41
N LEU A 232 34.60 -17.74 -20.36
CA LEU A 232 35.80 -18.38 -19.79
C LEU A 232 36.53 -19.29 -20.78
N GLY A 233 35.76 -20.03 -21.59
CA GLY A 233 36.31 -20.86 -22.66
C GLY A 233 36.92 -20.01 -23.78
N ILE A 234 36.24 -18.93 -24.16
CA ILE A 234 36.71 -17.99 -25.19
C ILE A 234 38.00 -17.28 -24.75
N ASP A 235 38.08 -16.84 -23.49
CA ASP A 235 39.28 -16.26 -22.89
C ASP A 235 40.46 -17.26 -22.87
N SER A 236 40.15 -18.56 -22.85
CA SER A 236 41.12 -19.66 -22.96
C SER A 236 41.46 -20.02 -24.42
N ASN A 237 41.05 -19.20 -25.40
CA ASN A 237 41.26 -19.37 -26.83
C ASN A 237 40.70 -20.71 -27.37
N VAL A 238 39.60 -21.18 -26.78
CA VAL A 238 38.88 -22.38 -27.23
C VAL A 238 37.93 -22.02 -28.37
N THR A 239 37.84 -22.88 -29.40
CA THR A 239 36.86 -22.72 -30.48
C THR A 239 35.44 -22.76 -29.91
N PRO A 240 34.61 -21.72 -30.13
CA PRO A 240 33.25 -21.66 -29.60
C PRO A 240 32.39 -22.86 -30.02
N LEU A 241 31.48 -23.24 -29.14
CA LEU A 241 30.54 -24.34 -29.37
C LEU A 241 29.11 -23.85 -29.13
N LYS A 242 28.24 -24.02 -30.13
CA LYS A 242 26.83 -23.62 -30.03
C LYS A 242 25.99 -24.75 -29.44
N LEU A 243 25.30 -24.49 -28.34
CA LEU A 243 24.38 -25.43 -27.68
C LEU A 243 23.00 -24.83 -27.45
N SER A 244 21.95 -25.66 -27.50
CA SER A 244 20.56 -25.28 -27.25
C SER A 244 20.11 -25.69 -25.85
N ILE A 245 19.53 -24.75 -25.09
CA ILE A 245 18.98 -25.05 -23.75
C ILE A 245 17.89 -26.14 -23.80
N PHE A 246 17.16 -26.25 -24.91
CA PHE A 246 16.12 -27.27 -25.07
C PHE A 246 16.68 -28.60 -25.62
N PHE A 247 17.47 -28.55 -26.69
CA PHE A 247 17.89 -29.75 -27.43
C PHE A 247 19.18 -30.41 -26.89
N ASP A 248 19.95 -29.68 -26.09
CA ASP A 248 21.19 -30.19 -25.48
C ASP A 248 21.13 -30.26 -23.95
N PHE A 249 20.18 -29.60 -23.27
CA PHE A 249 20.04 -29.70 -21.80
C PHE A 249 18.72 -30.36 -21.39
N MET A 250 17.57 -29.77 -21.77
CA MET A 250 16.27 -30.32 -21.40
C MET A 250 16.05 -31.74 -21.95
N LEU A 251 16.45 -32.01 -23.21
CA LEU A 251 16.34 -33.33 -23.83
C LEU A 251 17.14 -34.42 -23.10
N ALA A 252 18.25 -34.08 -22.43
CA ALA A 252 19.07 -35.03 -21.69
C ALA A 252 18.32 -35.67 -20.50
N THR A 253 17.25 -35.02 -20.02
CA THR A 253 16.48 -35.45 -18.85
C THR A 253 15.29 -36.37 -19.19
N CYS A 254 15.07 -36.64 -20.48
CA CYS A 254 13.95 -37.47 -20.94
C CYS A 254 14.33 -38.58 -21.94
N THR A 255 15.60 -38.68 -22.35
CA THR A 255 16.08 -39.65 -23.34
C THR A 255 17.19 -40.55 -22.79
N SER A 256 17.47 -41.65 -23.49
CA SER A 256 18.62 -42.53 -23.16
C SER A 256 19.94 -41.94 -23.65
N GLU A 257 21.09 -42.30 -23.03
CA GLU A 257 22.40 -41.76 -23.44
C GLU A 257 22.70 -41.97 -24.94
N PRO A 258 22.53 -43.18 -25.52
CA PRO A 258 22.85 -43.39 -26.93
C PRO A 258 21.99 -42.51 -27.85
N GLU A 259 20.69 -42.44 -27.56
CA GLU A 259 19.73 -41.63 -28.29
C GLU A 259 20.03 -40.13 -28.17
N PHE A 260 20.27 -39.65 -26.95
CA PHE A 260 20.59 -38.27 -26.68
C PHE A 260 21.83 -37.82 -27.45
N VAL A 261 22.90 -38.65 -27.44
CA VAL A 261 24.16 -38.33 -28.08
C VAL A 261 24.04 -38.35 -29.62
N SER A 262 23.34 -39.35 -30.18
CA SER A 262 23.18 -39.49 -31.64
C SER A 262 22.10 -38.59 -32.26
N ASN A 263 21.26 -37.97 -31.44
CA ASN A 263 20.14 -37.14 -31.88
C ASN A 263 20.58 -35.97 -32.79
N GLN A 264 19.81 -35.69 -33.83
CA GLN A 264 20.08 -34.62 -34.78
C GLN A 264 19.28 -33.34 -34.54
N LEU A 265 18.32 -33.28 -33.58
CA LEU A 265 17.48 -32.09 -33.37
C LEU A 265 18.26 -30.77 -33.41
N GLY A 266 17.92 -29.95 -34.40
CA GLY A 266 18.44 -28.60 -34.55
C GLY A 266 19.84 -28.51 -35.17
N VAL A 267 20.46 -29.62 -35.59
CA VAL A 267 21.81 -29.71 -36.19
C VAL A 267 22.01 -28.72 -37.34
N HIS A 268 20.99 -28.51 -38.15
CA HIS A 268 21.09 -27.65 -39.33
C HIS A 268 21.00 -26.13 -39.03
N ARG A 269 20.57 -25.71 -37.83
CA ARG A 269 20.29 -24.28 -37.54
C ARG A 269 20.79 -23.78 -36.18
N LYS A 270 20.95 -24.66 -35.19
CA LYS A 270 21.05 -24.30 -33.76
C LYS A 270 22.29 -24.85 -33.06
N VAL A 271 23.22 -25.47 -33.78
CA VAL A 271 24.41 -26.16 -33.22
C VAL A 271 25.62 -25.94 -34.13
N SER A 272 26.82 -26.03 -33.58
CA SER A 272 28.08 -25.77 -34.31
C SER A 272 28.45 -26.93 -35.23
N GLU A 273 29.21 -26.64 -36.29
CA GLU A 273 29.68 -27.64 -37.27
C GLU A 273 30.70 -28.64 -36.66
N ASN A 274 31.28 -28.33 -35.51
CA ASN A 274 32.21 -29.21 -34.80
C ASN A 274 31.50 -30.39 -34.12
N VAL A 275 31.18 -31.42 -34.92
CA VAL A 275 30.45 -32.64 -34.48
C VAL A 275 31.17 -33.38 -33.37
N LYS A 276 32.52 -33.41 -33.39
CA LYS A 276 33.32 -34.17 -32.41
C LYS A 276 33.19 -33.57 -31.02
N ASP A 277 33.37 -32.25 -30.89
CA ASP A 277 33.29 -31.58 -29.59
C ASP A 277 31.85 -31.48 -29.11
N ARG A 278 30.87 -31.30 -30.01
CA ARG A 278 29.44 -31.44 -29.68
C ARG A 278 29.11 -32.80 -29.09
N THR A 279 29.58 -33.89 -29.69
CA THR A 279 29.34 -35.26 -29.20
C THR A 279 29.91 -35.46 -27.79
N LYS A 280 31.12 -34.94 -27.53
CA LYS A 280 31.74 -34.99 -26.20
C LYS A 280 30.98 -34.13 -25.18
N ALA A 281 30.60 -32.92 -25.55
CA ALA A 281 29.83 -32.01 -24.71
C ALA A 281 28.49 -32.65 -24.30
N ARG A 282 27.78 -33.28 -25.23
CA ARG A 282 26.54 -34.03 -24.92
C ARG A 282 26.76 -35.17 -23.94
N LYS A 283 27.85 -35.94 -24.05
CA LYS A 283 28.17 -36.97 -23.05
C LYS A 283 28.34 -36.38 -21.65
N GLN A 284 29.03 -35.24 -21.52
CA GLN A 284 29.21 -34.54 -20.24
C GLN A 284 27.88 -34.01 -19.68
N ILE A 285 27.08 -33.36 -20.53
CA ILE A 285 25.77 -32.85 -20.12
C ILE A 285 24.87 -34.00 -19.65
N TYR A 286 24.83 -35.11 -20.40
CA TYR A 286 24.05 -36.29 -20.02
C TYR A 286 24.51 -36.85 -18.67
N GLN A 287 25.81 -36.98 -18.45
CA GLN A 287 26.35 -37.48 -17.17
C GLN A 287 25.94 -36.60 -15.98
N LYS A 288 25.91 -35.27 -16.15
CA LYS A 288 25.50 -34.33 -15.10
C LYS A 288 23.99 -34.29 -14.90
N LEU A 289 23.19 -34.48 -15.96
CA LEU A 289 21.74 -34.27 -15.90
C LEU A 289 20.89 -35.54 -15.84
N ARG A 290 21.44 -36.73 -16.13
CA ARG A 290 20.69 -38.01 -16.19
C ARG A 290 19.96 -38.40 -14.90
N SER A 291 20.40 -37.89 -13.75
CA SER A 291 19.75 -38.15 -12.46
C SER A 291 18.49 -37.30 -12.25
N TYR A 292 18.34 -36.22 -13.02
CA TYR A 292 17.19 -35.33 -12.96
C TYR A 292 16.13 -35.75 -13.98
N LYS A 293 14.88 -35.39 -13.70
CA LYS A 293 13.74 -35.64 -14.57
C LYS A 293 13.30 -34.36 -15.25
N GLY A 294 12.93 -34.46 -16.52
CA GLY A 294 12.27 -33.40 -17.26
C GLY A 294 10.74 -33.49 -17.17
N ARG A 295 10.09 -32.34 -17.07
CA ARG A 295 8.63 -32.23 -17.09
C ARG A 295 8.16 -31.04 -17.89
N ILE A 296 6.89 -31.08 -18.28
CA ILE A 296 6.21 -29.94 -18.86
C ILE A 296 5.38 -29.26 -17.77
N GLY A 297 5.48 -27.93 -17.69
CA GLY A 297 4.70 -27.10 -16.78
C GLY A 297 3.47 -26.54 -17.48
N GLY A 298 2.32 -26.61 -16.80
CA GLY A 298 1.05 -26.04 -17.24
C GLY A 298 0.08 -25.76 -16.10
N LEU A 299 -1.21 -25.68 -16.39
CA LEU A 299 -2.27 -25.39 -15.41
C LEU A 299 -3.34 -26.49 -15.52
N LYS A 300 -3.59 -27.23 -14.43
CA LYS A 300 -4.70 -28.21 -14.36
C LYS A 300 -6.01 -27.48 -14.02
N SER A 301 -7.17 -28.07 -14.33
CA SER A 301 -8.50 -27.53 -13.96
C SER A 301 -9.12 -28.33 -12.79
N GLY A 302 -9.70 -27.63 -11.84
CA GLY A 302 -10.51 -28.19 -10.76
C GLY A 302 -11.97 -28.29 -11.22
N ASN A 303 -12.54 -29.49 -11.13
CA ASN A 303 -13.92 -29.85 -11.52
C ASN A 303 -14.21 -29.94 -13.03
N THR A 304 -13.74 -31.01 -13.66
CA THR A 304 -14.62 -31.87 -14.47
C THR A 304 -14.13 -33.32 -14.46
N CYS A 305 -15.05 -34.22 -14.13
CA CYS A 305 -14.89 -35.64 -14.34
C CYS A 305 -14.81 -35.89 -15.86
N LYS A 306 -13.84 -36.71 -16.30
CA LYS A 306 -13.72 -37.32 -17.65
C LYS A 306 -13.13 -36.48 -18.82
N ARG A 307 -11.86 -36.06 -18.72
CA ARG A 307 -10.82 -36.18 -19.79
C ARG A 307 -9.46 -35.78 -19.22
N LYS A 308 -8.40 -36.56 -19.49
CA LYS A 308 -7.02 -36.22 -19.11
C LYS A 308 -6.60 -35.00 -19.94
N VAL A 309 -6.50 -33.82 -19.32
CA VAL A 309 -6.08 -32.57 -19.98
C VAL A 309 -4.56 -32.45 -19.85
N LEU A 310 -3.87 -32.18 -20.97
CA LEU A 310 -2.44 -31.84 -21.02
C LEU A 310 -2.12 -30.69 -20.06
N GLU A 311 -1.03 -30.81 -19.29
CA GLU A 311 -0.52 -29.70 -18.46
C GLU A 311 0.17 -28.68 -19.36
N VAL A 312 -0.60 -27.75 -19.94
CA VAL A 312 -0.10 -26.60 -20.72
C VAL A 312 -0.50 -25.26 -20.09
N LEU A 313 0.19 -24.19 -20.46
CA LEU A 313 -0.26 -22.83 -20.15
C LEU A 313 -1.38 -22.43 -21.11
N GLU A 314 -2.46 -21.90 -20.57
CA GLU A 314 -3.49 -21.21 -21.34
C GLU A 314 -3.01 -19.80 -21.66
N ILE A 315 -2.69 -19.58 -22.93
CA ILE A 315 -2.18 -18.30 -23.41
C ILE A 315 -2.99 -17.81 -24.62
N THR A 316 -3.07 -16.50 -24.77
CA THR A 316 -3.69 -15.82 -25.90
C THR A 316 -2.68 -14.87 -26.58
N ASN A 317 -3.03 -14.36 -27.75
CA ASN A 317 -2.24 -13.38 -28.50
C ASN A 317 -0.76 -13.76 -28.74
N PHE A 318 -0.46 -15.06 -28.88
CA PHE A 318 0.90 -15.52 -29.13
C PHE A 318 1.43 -14.97 -30.47
N LYS A 319 2.56 -14.28 -30.40
CA LYS A 319 3.31 -13.75 -31.54
C LYS A 319 4.78 -14.09 -31.37
N TYR A 320 5.46 -14.43 -32.46
CA TYR A 320 6.87 -14.81 -32.44
C TYR A 320 7.65 -14.01 -33.48
N LYS A 321 8.64 -13.23 -33.02
CA LYS A 321 9.48 -12.33 -33.82
C LYS A 321 8.70 -11.33 -34.71
N ASP A 322 7.44 -11.09 -34.39
CA ASP A 322 6.57 -10.08 -35.00
C ASP A 322 6.77 -8.74 -34.28
N PHE A 323 8.00 -8.22 -34.40
CA PHE A 323 8.41 -7.00 -33.69
C PHE A 323 7.84 -5.75 -34.38
N PRO A 324 7.41 -4.74 -33.61
CA PRO A 324 7.00 -3.45 -34.17
C PRO A 324 8.13 -2.75 -34.95
N GLU A 325 7.78 -1.93 -35.94
CA GLU A 325 8.75 -1.20 -36.78
C GLU A 325 9.17 0.17 -36.21
N SER A 326 8.36 0.77 -35.33
CA SER A 326 8.59 2.14 -34.87
C SER A 326 9.50 2.20 -33.63
N PRO A 327 10.53 3.07 -33.63
CA PRO A 327 11.38 3.28 -32.46
C PRO A 327 10.60 3.93 -31.32
N GLN A 328 10.97 3.58 -30.09
CA GLN A 328 10.43 4.21 -28.89
C GLN A 328 10.88 5.67 -28.79
N THR A 329 10.01 6.54 -28.25
CA THR A 329 10.47 7.77 -27.62
C THR A 329 9.86 7.88 -26.23
N TYR A 330 10.71 7.78 -25.20
CA TYR A 330 10.30 8.06 -23.82
C TYR A 330 9.73 9.48 -23.65
N ILE A 331 10.02 10.39 -24.60
CA ILE A 331 9.41 11.72 -24.71
C ILE A 331 7.87 11.61 -24.77
N SER A 332 7.33 10.76 -25.64
CA SER A 332 5.87 10.59 -25.76
C SER A 332 5.22 10.11 -24.47
N LEU A 333 5.87 9.18 -23.76
CA LEU A 333 5.40 8.69 -22.46
C LEU A 333 5.46 9.81 -21.41
N ILE A 334 6.53 10.58 -21.38
CA ILE A 334 6.68 11.72 -20.46
C ILE A 334 5.59 12.76 -20.71
N ASP A 335 5.33 13.13 -21.96
CA ASP A 335 4.26 14.07 -22.33
C ASP A 335 2.89 13.56 -21.87
N GLU A 336 2.65 12.26 -22.00
CA GLU A 336 1.45 11.62 -21.49
C GLU A 336 1.38 11.64 -19.96
N MET A 337 2.50 11.43 -19.25
CA MET A 337 2.54 11.56 -17.79
C MET A 337 2.20 12.98 -17.33
N TYR A 338 2.69 14.02 -18.02
CA TYR A 338 2.32 15.41 -17.72
C TYR A 338 0.83 15.66 -17.99
N LYS A 339 0.26 15.09 -19.06
CA LYS A 339 -1.20 15.17 -19.32
C LYS A 339 -2.02 14.47 -18.23
N LEU A 340 -1.58 13.32 -17.72
CA LEU A 340 -2.23 12.61 -16.61
C LEU A 340 -2.12 13.38 -15.29
N LEU A 341 -1.01 14.09 -15.05
CA LEU A 341 -0.88 15.01 -13.93
C LEU A 341 -1.81 16.22 -14.08
N GLU A 342 -2.08 16.69 -15.31
CA GLU A 342 -3.02 17.78 -15.59
C GLU A 342 -4.49 17.37 -15.44
N SER A 343 -4.85 16.13 -15.83
CA SER A 343 -6.24 15.65 -15.83
C SER A 343 -6.83 15.48 -14.42
N ARG A 344 -5.97 15.31 -13.40
CA ARG A 344 -6.27 15.29 -11.94
C ARG A 344 -7.22 14.20 -11.43
N MET A 345 -8.20 13.74 -12.22
CA MET A 345 -9.15 12.71 -11.81
C MET A 345 -8.63 11.31 -12.13
N ASP A 346 -8.64 10.44 -11.12
CA ASP A 346 -8.32 9.01 -11.20
C ASP A 346 -6.95 8.69 -11.85
N SER A 347 -5.98 9.62 -11.82
CA SER A 347 -4.62 9.36 -12.29
C SER A 347 -3.69 8.89 -11.16
N ASP A 348 -2.81 7.92 -11.45
CA ASP A 348 -1.81 7.44 -10.49
C ASP A 348 -0.64 8.43 -10.43
N VAL A 349 -0.83 9.48 -9.63
CA VAL A 349 0.11 10.60 -9.49
C VAL A 349 1.51 10.13 -9.09
N GLU A 350 1.60 9.22 -8.11
CA GLU A 350 2.88 8.69 -7.66
C GLU A 350 3.59 7.97 -8.81
N ARG A 351 2.88 7.13 -9.56
CA ARG A 351 3.45 6.39 -10.69
C ARG A 351 3.90 7.31 -11.83
N CYS A 352 3.13 8.37 -12.12
CA CYS A 352 3.51 9.39 -13.11
C CYS A 352 4.83 10.06 -12.72
N LEU A 353 4.93 10.57 -11.48
CA LEU A 353 6.12 11.25 -10.97
C LEU A 353 7.35 10.33 -10.97
N ARG A 354 7.19 9.09 -10.53
CA ARG A 354 8.28 8.09 -10.55
C ARG A 354 8.77 7.80 -11.97
N SER A 355 7.85 7.74 -12.93
CA SER A 355 8.19 7.51 -14.33
C SER A 355 8.97 8.69 -14.91
N ILE A 356 8.50 9.93 -14.70
CA ILE A 356 9.21 11.15 -15.17
C ILE A 356 10.60 11.25 -14.54
N LEU A 357 10.71 11.15 -13.21
CA LEU A 357 11.99 11.25 -12.50
C LEU A 357 12.97 10.13 -12.90
N SER A 358 12.45 8.93 -13.16
CA SER A 358 13.27 7.80 -13.62
C SER A 358 13.84 8.01 -15.02
N LEU A 359 13.09 8.66 -15.92
CA LEU A 359 13.45 8.78 -17.33
C LEU A 359 14.27 10.04 -17.62
N GLN A 360 13.97 11.15 -16.94
CA GLN A 360 14.65 12.43 -17.13
C GLN A 360 15.71 12.73 -16.05
N GLY A 361 15.80 11.88 -15.02
CA GLY A 361 16.70 12.10 -13.89
C GLY A 361 16.18 13.14 -12.90
N ILE A 362 16.95 13.36 -11.82
CA ILE A 362 16.53 14.21 -10.69
C ILE A 362 16.36 15.70 -11.09
N ASP A 363 17.14 16.18 -12.07
CA ASP A 363 17.10 17.58 -12.51
C ASP A 363 15.73 17.97 -13.12
N SER A 364 14.96 16.97 -13.58
CA SER A 364 13.58 17.17 -14.04
C SER A 364 12.64 17.68 -12.95
N ILE A 365 13.02 17.61 -11.67
CA ILE A 365 12.23 18.18 -10.56
C ILE A 365 11.94 19.67 -10.77
N ILE A 366 12.85 20.42 -11.40
CA ILE A 366 12.64 21.83 -11.74
C ILE A 366 11.50 21.98 -12.74
N GLY A 367 11.48 21.13 -13.78
CA GLY A 367 10.40 21.09 -14.79
C GLY A 367 9.06 20.70 -14.18
N ILE A 368 9.04 19.65 -13.35
CA ILE A 368 7.84 19.21 -12.62
C ILE A 368 7.31 20.34 -11.74
N PHE A 369 8.16 21.00 -10.95
CA PHE A 369 7.74 22.10 -10.07
C PHE A 369 7.23 23.30 -10.84
N SER A 370 7.87 23.64 -11.96
CA SER A 370 7.46 24.77 -12.81
C SER A 370 6.09 24.50 -13.42
N PHE A 371 5.86 23.28 -13.90
CA PHE A 371 4.56 22.83 -14.39
C PHE A 371 3.46 22.91 -13.31
N LEU A 372 3.72 22.36 -12.11
CA LEU A 372 2.76 22.40 -11.00
C LEU A 372 2.45 23.84 -10.54
N ARG A 373 3.47 24.70 -10.53
CA ARG A 373 3.33 26.12 -10.22
C ARG A 373 2.37 26.83 -11.19
N GLU A 374 2.50 26.58 -12.50
CA GLU A 374 1.59 27.15 -13.50
C GLU A 374 0.15 26.68 -13.32
N GLN A 375 -0.05 25.43 -12.88
CA GLN A 375 -1.38 24.88 -12.63
C GLN A 375 -2.08 25.56 -11.43
N ILE A 376 -1.35 25.94 -10.37
CA ILE A 376 -1.92 26.64 -9.20
C ILE A 376 -2.64 27.93 -9.58
N LEU A 377 -2.12 28.66 -10.57
CA LEU A 377 -2.70 29.93 -11.02
C LEU A 377 -4.05 29.77 -11.72
N LYS A 378 -4.38 28.56 -12.20
CA LYS A 378 -5.58 28.27 -12.98
C LYS A 378 -6.71 27.66 -12.14
N LEU A 379 -6.49 27.41 -10.85
CA LEU A 379 -7.34 26.54 -10.03
C LEU A 379 -8.04 27.27 -8.88
N ASP A 380 -9.22 26.79 -8.54
CA ASP A 380 -9.94 27.13 -7.32
C ASP A 380 -9.22 26.57 -6.06
N GLU A 381 -9.56 27.09 -4.88
CA GLU A 381 -8.88 26.75 -3.61
C GLU A 381 -8.89 25.25 -3.28
N ASN A 382 -9.96 24.51 -3.58
CA ASN A 382 -10.04 23.08 -3.25
C ASN A 382 -9.12 22.26 -4.17
N SER A 383 -9.07 22.65 -5.44
CA SER A 383 -8.19 22.03 -6.43
C SER A 383 -6.71 22.33 -6.19
N LYS A 384 -6.37 23.38 -5.43
CA LYS A 384 -4.98 23.68 -5.05
C LYS A 384 -4.39 22.63 -4.10
N LEU A 385 -5.20 21.99 -3.24
CA LEU A 385 -4.71 20.96 -2.32
C LEU A 385 -4.07 19.78 -3.07
N GLN A 386 -4.70 19.32 -4.15
CA GLN A 386 -4.16 18.27 -5.02
C GLN A 386 -2.75 18.63 -5.51
N ILE A 387 -2.55 19.87 -5.97
CA ILE A 387 -1.25 20.32 -6.48
C ILE A 387 -0.22 20.45 -5.36
N ILE A 388 -0.61 20.95 -4.18
CA ILE A 388 0.27 21.07 -3.01
C ILE A 388 0.82 19.71 -2.61
N PHE A 389 -0.05 18.71 -2.46
CA PHE A 389 0.36 17.37 -2.04
C PHE A 389 1.10 16.61 -3.16
N THR A 390 0.77 16.86 -4.43
CA THR A 390 1.53 16.36 -5.58
C THR A 390 2.95 16.93 -5.60
N ALA A 391 3.11 18.23 -5.38
CA ALA A 391 4.41 18.89 -5.30
C ALA A 391 5.25 18.40 -4.11
N SER A 392 4.61 18.24 -2.94
CA SER A 392 5.26 17.62 -1.76
C SER A 392 5.77 16.21 -2.08
N LEU A 393 4.95 15.39 -2.76
CA LEU A 393 5.36 14.06 -3.17
C LEU A 393 6.51 14.09 -4.18
N ALA A 394 6.46 14.97 -5.18
CA ALA A 394 7.52 15.11 -6.18
C ALA A 394 8.89 15.39 -5.52
N LEU A 395 8.95 16.31 -4.54
CA LEU A 395 10.18 16.57 -3.76
C LEU A 395 10.63 15.33 -2.99
N SER A 396 9.69 14.61 -2.38
CA SER A 396 10.00 13.40 -1.63
C SER A 396 10.60 12.31 -2.51
N LEU A 397 10.02 12.11 -3.70
CA LEU A 397 10.50 11.12 -4.66
C LEU A 397 11.86 11.52 -5.22
N ALA A 398 12.04 12.80 -5.59
CA ALA A 398 13.30 13.34 -6.07
C ALA A 398 14.42 13.18 -5.02
N SER A 399 14.12 13.31 -3.73
CA SER A 399 15.12 13.11 -2.66
C SER A 399 15.69 11.68 -2.59
N ASN A 400 15.05 10.70 -3.24
CA ASN A 400 15.45 9.29 -3.31
C ASN A 400 15.81 8.69 -1.93
N GLY A 401 15.04 9.04 -0.89
CA GLY A 401 15.24 8.55 0.49
C GLY A 401 16.45 9.13 1.23
N LYS A 402 17.22 10.04 0.62
CA LYS A 402 18.45 10.62 1.22
C LYS A 402 18.21 11.85 2.09
N GLY A 403 17.00 12.42 2.08
CA GLY A 403 16.66 13.64 2.84
C GLY A 403 15.97 13.41 4.19
N GLY A 404 15.84 12.16 4.63
CA GLY A 404 15.06 11.78 5.82
C GLY A 404 13.55 11.64 5.54
N LEU A 405 12.75 11.57 6.61
CA LEU A 405 11.30 11.37 6.54
C LEU A 405 10.53 12.69 6.55
N ARG A 406 9.40 12.72 5.84
CA ARG A 406 8.42 13.81 5.86
C ARG A 406 7.60 13.78 7.17
N ASN A 407 8.22 14.13 8.28
CA ASN A 407 7.55 14.16 9.59
C ASN A 407 7.09 15.58 9.94
N GLY A 408 5.77 15.76 10.02
CA GLY A 408 5.14 16.97 10.54
C GLY A 408 5.25 18.21 9.66
N PRO A 409 4.33 19.16 9.84
CA PRO A 409 4.47 20.50 9.26
C PRO A 409 5.71 21.18 9.82
N ALA A 410 6.30 22.08 9.03
CA ALA A 410 7.45 22.87 9.44
C ALA A 410 7.04 24.34 9.59
N LYS A 411 7.41 24.95 10.72
CA LYS A 411 7.25 26.39 11.02
C LYS A 411 8.58 27.11 10.76
N ASN A 412 8.72 27.67 9.56
CA ASN A 412 9.88 28.47 9.16
C ASN A 412 9.36 29.86 8.84
N ALA A 413 9.91 30.88 9.50
CA ALA A 413 9.49 32.27 9.38
C ALA A 413 9.46 32.79 7.93
N ILE A 414 10.33 32.28 7.04
CA ILE A 414 10.32 32.63 5.62
C ILE A 414 8.98 32.23 5.00
N PHE A 415 8.55 30.98 5.19
CA PHE A 415 7.34 30.43 4.57
C PHE A 415 6.03 30.88 5.23
N GLU A 416 6.08 31.42 6.45
CA GLU A 416 4.88 31.79 7.19
C GLU A 416 4.11 32.93 6.54
N ASN A 417 4.83 33.86 5.89
CA ASN A 417 4.29 35.07 5.28
C ASN A 417 4.15 35.00 3.75
N LEU A 418 4.56 33.90 3.13
CA LEU A 418 4.46 33.72 1.68
C LEU A 418 3.07 33.22 1.29
N SER A 419 2.53 33.79 0.22
CA SER A 419 1.42 33.20 -0.52
C SER A 419 1.82 31.88 -1.16
N LEU A 420 0.84 31.08 -1.57
CA LEU A 420 1.11 29.76 -2.13
C LEU A 420 2.04 29.80 -3.36
N ILE A 421 1.87 30.80 -4.23
CA ILE A 421 2.71 30.94 -5.42
C ILE A 421 4.15 31.32 -5.05
N GLU A 422 4.32 32.20 -4.06
CA GLU A 422 5.63 32.62 -3.56
C GLU A 422 6.35 31.46 -2.85
N ILE A 423 5.61 30.53 -2.21
CA ILE A 423 6.19 29.29 -1.66
C ILE A 423 6.82 28.46 -2.79
N PHE A 424 6.16 28.31 -3.93
CA PHE A 424 6.73 27.58 -5.08
C PHE A 424 7.95 28.30 -5.65
N ASP A 425 7.91 29.63 -5.77
CA ASP A 425 9.04 30.44 -6.21
C ASP A 425 10.25 30.30 -5.29
N GLU A 426 10.03 30.35 -3.98
CA GLU A 426 11.06 30.17 -2.97
C GLU A 426 11.69 28.77 -3.06
N ILE A 427 10.86 27.73 -3.22
CA ILE A 427 11.35 26.34 -3.35
C ILE A 427 12.21 26.18 -4.60
N LEU A 428 11.71 26.63 -5.77
CA LEU A 428 12.42 26.58 -7.04
C LEU A 428 13.79 27.26 -6.96
N LYS A 429 13.87 28.39 -6.27
CA LYS A 429 15.09 29.19 -6.15
C LYS A 429 16.12 28.60 -5.18
N ASN A 430 15.67 28.13 -4.00
CA ASN A 430 16.57 27.93 -2.86
C ASN A 430 16.59 26.48 -2.31
N TRP A 431 15.61 25.64 -2.62
CA TRP A 431 15.38 24.37 -1.90
C TRP A 431 15.57 23.10 -2.74
N LEU A 432 15.82 23.22 -4.04
CA LEU A 432 16.05 22.07 -4.93
C LEU A 432 17.52 21.64 -5.04
N SER A 433 18.43 22.25 -4.26
CA SER A 433 19.88 22.00 -4.38
C SER A 433 20.36 20.69 -3.77
N ASP A 434 19.64 20.13 -2.79
CA ASP A 434 20.00 18.85 -2.18
C ASP A 434 18.78 18.09 -1.60
N PRO A 435 18.86 16.76 -1.45
CA PRO A 435 17.73 15.95 -0.95
C PRO A 435 17.16 16.38 0.41
N SER A 436 18.00 16.88 1.33
CA SER A 436 17.54 17.28 2.66
C SER A 436 16.71 18.56 2.61
N LYS A 437 17.10 19.52 1.77
CA LYS A 437 16.28 20.71 1.50
C LYS A 437 14.97 20.35 0.82
N MET A 438 14.97 19.44 -0.16
CA MET A 438 13.73 18.99 -0.82
C MET A 438 12.72 18.42 0.20
N ILE A 439 13.16 17.57 1.12
CA ILE A 439 12.26 17.01 2.16
C ILE A 439 11.75 18.10 3.11
N ARG A 440 12.59 19.09 3.47
CA ARG A 440 12.15 20.21 4.31
C ARG A 440 11.16 21.13 3.57
N ALA A 441 11.37 21.40 2.29
CA ALA A 441 10.45 22.14 1.44
C ALA A 441 9.09 21.41 1.31
N ALA A 442 9.10 20.08 1.16
CA ALA A 442 7.88 19.27 1.15
C ALA A 442 7.04 19.49 2.42
N ARG A 443 7.68 19.59 3.59
CA ARG A 443 6.99 19.87 4.87
C ARG A 443 6.39 21.28 4.92
N HIS A 444 6.99 22.27 4.27
CA HIS A 444 6.43 23.62 4.18
C HIS A 444 5.21 23.68 3.26
N LEU A 445 5.22 22.94 2.14
CA LEU A 445 4.05 22.77 1.28
C LEU A 445 2.89 22.15 2.05
N GLU A 446 3.16 21.11 2.85
CA GLU A 446 2.12 20.48 3.67
C GLU A 446 1.59 21.40 4.77
N THR A 447 2.43 22.26 5.37
CA THR A 447 1.95 23.34 6.25
C THR A 447 1.00 24.27 5.50
N ALA A 448 1.31 24.64 4.26
CA ALA A 448 0.41 25.46 3.43
C ALA A 448 -0.91 24.74 3.13
N GLY A 449 -0.86 23.44 2.82
CA GLY A 449 -2.05 22.60 2.66
C GLY A 449 -2.92 22.57 3.92
N GLN A 450 -2.31 22.46 5.11
CA GLN A 450 -3.04 22.52 6.39
C GLN A 450 -3.73 23.88 6.61
N LYS A 451 -3.12 24.99 6.22
CA LYS A 451 -3.75 26.32 6.30
C LYS A 451 -5.00 26.39 5.40
N VAL A 452 -4.92 25.85 4.18
CA VAL A 452 -6.08 25.78 3.26
C VAL A 452 -7.18 24.92 3.85
N ILE A 453 -6.85 23.74 4.39
CA ILE A 453 -7.82 22.84 5.05
C ILE A 453 -8.49 23.54 6.25
N HIS A 454 -7.70 24.24 7.08
CA HIS A 454 -8.23 25.01 8.21
C HIS A 454 -9.24 26.06 7.72
N GLN A 455 -8.90 26.83 6.69
CA GLN A 455 -9.81 27.82 6.11
C GLN A 455 -11.13 27.18 5.59
N MET A 456 -11.06 26.00 4.95
CA MET A 456 -12.25 25.28 4.52
C MET A 456 -13.15 24.89 5.68
N VAL A 457 -12.56 24.41 6.78
CA VAL A 457 -13.30 24.06 8.01
C VAL A 457 -13.86 25.30 8.70
N ASP A 458 -13.10 26.40 8.78
CA ASP A 458 -13.59 27.67 9.32
C ASP A 458 -14.79 28.19 8.54
N ASN A 459 -14.73 28.16 7.21
CA ASN A 459 -15.85 28.56 6.34
C ASN A 459 -17.09 27.69 6.62
N LEU A 460 -16.91 26.37 6.73
CA LEU A 460 -17.97 25.42 7.07
C LEU A 460 -18.62 25.74 8.43
N CYS A 461 -17.81 26.04 9.45
CA CYS A 461 -18.26 26.21 10.83
C CYS A 461 -18.72 27.64 11.17
N SER A 462 -18.41 28.62 10.32
CA SER A 462 -18.64 30.05 10.58
C SER A 462 -20.09 30.40 11.00
N SER A 463 -21.10 29.79 10.37
CA SER A 463 -22.52 30.01 10.67
C SER A 463 -23.06 29.20 11.86
N ARG A 464 -22.25 28.28 12.40
CA ARG A 464 -22.62 27.35 13.49
C ARG A 464 -21.71 27.45 14.70
N THR A 465 -20.77 28.39 14.69
CA THR A 465 -19.89 28.62 15.84
C THR A 465 -20.70 29.22 16.97
N ILE A 466 -20.50 28.68 18.18
CA ILE A 466 -21.19 29.14 19.38
C ILE A 466 -20.87 30.61 19.62
N LYS A 467 -21.91 31.42 19.80
CA LYS A 467 -21.78 32.80 20.29
C LYS A 467 -22.32 32.89 21.71
N LEU A 468 -21.43 33.29 22.62
CA LEU A 468 -21.78 33.50 24.02
C LEU A 468 -22.16 34.96 24.26
N GLU A 469 -23.35 35.13 24.81
CA GLU A 469 -23.86 36.37 25.37
C GLU A 469 -23.68 36.38 26.89
N LYS A 470 -23.90 37.56 27.49
CA LYS A 470 -23.86 37.71 28.95
C LYS A 470 -24.84 36.74 29.61
N SER A 471 -24.34 35.97 30.57
CA SER A 471 -25.14 35.01 31.35
C SER A 471 -26.41 35.64 31.94
N GLU A 472 -27.55 34.93 31.85
CA GLU A 472 -28.82 35.36 32.45
C GLU A 472 -28.95 34.96 33.92
N ASN A 473 -28.14 34.01 34.38
CA ASN A 473 -28.17 33.53 35.75
C ASN A 473 -26.80 33.74 36.43
N PRO A 474 -26.55 34.94 37.00
CA PRO A 474 -25.28 35.23 37.68
C PRO A 474 -25.03 34.32 38.89
N ASN A 475 -26.09 33.79 39.51
CA ASN A 475 -26.00 32.93 40.69
C ASN A 475 -25.59 31.49 40.36
N LEU A 476 -25.68 31.06 39.10
CA LEU A 476 -25.19 29.75 38.69
C LEU A 476 -23.67 29.70 38.90
N HIS A 477 -23.21 28.82 39.79
CA HIS A 477 -21.84 28.80 40.27
C HIS A 477 -20.98 27.78 39.54
N SER A 478 -21.55 26.62 39.22
CA SER A 478 -20.82 25.52 38.59
C SER A 478 -21.67 24.69 37.62
N ALA A 479 -20.99 24.04 36.68
CA ALA A 479 -21.57 23.12 35.71
C ALA A 479 -20.69 21.87 35.58
N LEU A 480 -21.26 20.70 35.89
CA LEU A 480 -20.63 19.40 35.70
C LEU A 480 -21.22 18.71 34.47
N VAL A 481 -20.35 18.34 33.54
CA VAL A 481 -20.71 17.62 32.32
C VAL A 481 -20.01 16.28 32.30
N THR A 482 -20.75 15.19 32.04
CA THR A 482 -20.16 13.87 31.78
C THR A 482 -20.56 13.37 30.40
N ALA A 483 -19.67 12.68 29.70
CA ALA A 483 -19.89 12.18 28.35
C ALA A 483 -19.47 10.71 28.19
N PRO A 484 -20.16 9.96 27.32
CA PRO A 484 -19.78 8.61 26.96
C PRO A 484 -18.60 8.64 25.99
N VAL A 485 -18.13 7.45 25.61
CA VAL A 485 -17.25 7.32 24.43
C VAL A 485 -18.07 7.10 23.17
N ARG A 486 -17.38 6.99 22.04
CA ARG A 486 -17.97 6.64 20.75
C ARG A 486 -17.33 5.39 20.15
N ILE A 487 -18.17 4.58 19.50
CA ILE A 487 -17.77 3.47 18.62
C ILE A 487 -17.95 3.90 17.17
N ASP A 488 -16.94 3.67 16.34
CA ASP A 488 -17.01 3.76 14.89
C ASP A 488 -17.22 2.35 14.29
N PHE A 489 -18.40 2.09 13.72
CA PHE A 489 -18.70 0.81 13.09
C PHE A 489 -18.19 0.74 11.65
N PHE A 490 -18.47 1.79 10.87
CA PHE A 490 -18.17 1.82 9.45
C PHE A 490 -18.06 3.28 8.97
N GLY A 491 -17.17 3.55 8.00
CA GLY A 491 -17.03 4.88 7.41
C GLY A 491 -15.88 5.74 7.98
N GLY A 492 -15.21 5.32 9.07
CA GLY A 492 -14.11 6.12 9.65
C GLY A 492 -13.02 6.46 8.62
N TRP A 493 -12.50 7.69 8.68
CA TRP A 493 -11.71 8.44 7.67
C TRP A 493 -12.55 9.27 6.69
N LEU A 494 -13.78 8.87 6.38
CA LEU A 494 -14.69 9.69 5.55
C LEU A 494 -15.16 10.97 6.27
N ASP A 495 -14.87 11.13 7.55
CA ASP A 495 -15.16 12.31 8.37
C ASP A 495 -14.02 13.34 8.43
N THR A 496 -12.87 12.98 7.87
CA THR A 496 -11.63 13.74 8.04
C THR A 496 -11.53 14.84 6.96
N PRO A 497 -11.21 16.10 7.29
CA PRO A 497 -10.93 17.11 6.28
C PRO A 497 -9.53 16.88 5.67
N PRO A 498 -9.33 17.02 4.34
CA PRO A 498 -10.29 17.47 3.34
C PRO A 498 -11.13 16.36 2.70
N ILE A 499 -10.96 15.11 3.13
CA ILE A 499 -11.56 13.91 2.51
C ILE A 499 -13.07 14.05 2.36
N PHE A 500 -13.78 14.46 3.42
CA PHE A 500 -15.24 14.60 3.34
C PHE A 500 -15.71 15.70 2.38
N PHE A 501 -14.89 16.73 2.13
CA PHE A 501 -15.21 17.74 1.12
C PHE A 501 -15.10 17.19 -0.30
N GLY A 502 -14.29 16.14 -0.52
CA GLY A 502 -14.14 15.48 -1.82
C GLY A 502 -15.24 14.46 -2.16
N PHE A 503 -16.07 14.07 -1.19
CA PHE A 503 -17.16 13.10 -1.36
C PHE A 503 -18.50 13.73 -0.97
N THR A 504 -19.08 14.54 -1.86
CA THR A 504 -20.26 15.39 -1.57
C THR A 504 -21.53 14.61 -1.20
N ASP A 505 -21.69 13.39 -1.71
CA ASP A 505 -22.99 12.71 -1.69
C ASP A 505 -23.08 11.57 -0.67
N ASN A 506 -21.99 11.16 -0.01
CA ASN A 506 -22.03 10.07 0.98
C ASN A 506 -20.79 9.96 1.90
N ALA A 507 -20.12 11.07 2.20
CA ALA A 507 -19.09 11.11 3.26
C ALA A 507 -19.73 10.89 4.64
N ALA A 508 -19.90 9.63 5.03
CA ALA A 508 -20.67 9.24 6.21
C ALA A 508 -19.93 8.26 7.12
N VAL A 509 -20.24 8.33 8.41
CA VAL A 509 -19.77 7.41 9.44
C VAL A 509 -20.97 6.90 10.23
N VAL A 510 -21.11 5.58 10.29
CA VAL A 510 -22.05 4.91 11.19
C VAL A 510 -21.36 4.73 12.53
N ASN A 511 -21.83 5.43 13.55
CA ASN A 511 -21.23 5.46 14.88
C ASN A 511 -22.28 5.37 15.99
N MET A 512 -21.82 5.15 17.22
CA MET A 512 -22.70 5.00 18.38
C MET A 512 -22.07 5.58 19.65
N ALA A 513 -22.86 6.32 20.42
CA ALA A 513 -22.48 6.73 21.77
C ALA A 513 -22.61 5.53 22.73
N VAL A 514 -21.58 5.23 23.53
CA VAL A 514 -21.62 4.11 24.47
C VAL A 514 -20.95 4.44 25.80
N GLN A 515 -21.53 3.95 26.88
CA GLN A 515 -20.90 3.91 28.19
C GLN A 515 -19.95 2.73 28.26
N LEU A 516 -18.81 2.92 28.93
CA LEU A 516 -17.87 1.85 29.22
C LEU A 516 -18.14 1.32 30.62
N ASP A 517 -18.41 0.02 30.71
CA ASP A 517 -18.74 -0.65 31.96
C ASP A 517 -19.89 0.06 32.73
N GLY A 518 -20.85 0.61 31.99
CA GLY A 518 -22.01 1.34 32.50
C GLY A 518 -21.75 2.77 32.96
N LYS A 519 -20.59 3.37 32.64
CA LYS A 519 -20.22 4.74 33.07
C LYS A 519 -19.82 5.63 31.91
N ASN A 520 -20.00 6.94 32.11
CA ASN A 520 -19.42 7.99 31.28
C ASN A 520 -17.98 8.24 31.78
N PRO A 521 -16.93 7.89 31.01
CA PRO A 521 -15.55 7.94 31.50
C PRO A 521 -14.89 9.31 31.32
N ILE A 522 -15.57 10.29 30.71
CA ILE A 522 -15.06 11.62 30.41
C ILE A 522 -15.93 12.64 31.12
N SER A 523 -15.30 13.58 31.83
CA SER A 523 -16.03 14.65 32.51
C SER A 523 -15.27 15.97 32.55
N CYS A 524 -16.04 17.06 32.58
CA CYS A 524 -15.54 18.42 32.82
C CYS A 524 -16.40 19.08 33.89
N HIS A 525 -15.76 19.68 34.89
CA HIS A 525 -16.42 20.48 35.92
C HIS A 525 -15.89 21.91 35.86
N ALA A 526 -16.75 22.86 35.50
CA ALA A 526 -16.41 24.27 35.45
C ALA A 526 -17.04 25.00 36.65
N THR A 527 -16.23 25.72 37.43
CA THR A 527 -16.65 26.44 38.64
C THR A 527 -16.15 27.88 38.60
N LYS A 528 -17.03 28.85 38.86
CA LYS A 528 -16.63 30.27 38.96
C LYS A 528 -15.76 30.47 40.20
N ILE A 529 -14.65 31.19 40.08
CA ILE A 529 -13.72 31.48 41.19
C ILE A 529 -13.49 32.99 41.36
N SER A 530 -12.92 33.37 42.50
CA SER A 530 -12.68 34.77 42.89
C SER A 530 -11.33 35.34 42.43
N SER A 531 -10.47 34.53 41.82
CA SER A 531 -9.18 34.96 41.23
C SER A 531 -9.32 35.18 39.72
N PRO A 532 -8.71 36.22 39.14
CA PRO A 532 -8.89 36.59 37.73
C PRO A 532 -8.06 35.74 36.76
N VAL A 533 -8.14 34.42 36.90
CA VAL A 533 -7.33 33.44 36.15
C VAL A 533 -8.22 32.27 35.71
N ILE A 534 -7.73 31.48 34.75
CA ILE A 534 -8.27 30.14 34.50
C ILE A 534 -7.39 29.13 35.22
N GLU A 535 -7.96 28.43 36.19
CA GLU A 535 -7.29 27.34 36.90
C GLU A 535 -7.70 26.00 36.27
N LEU A 536 -6.81 25.41 35.48
CA LEU A 536 -7.01 24.11 34.85
C LEU A 536 -6.44 23.01 35.74
N CYS A 537 -7.30 22.11 36.20
CA CYS A 537 -6.91 20.89 36.90
C CYS A 537 -7.08 19.68 35.97
N GLN A 538 -6.00 19.00 35.65
CA GLN A 538 -6.00 17.81 34.80
C GLN A 538 -5.08 16.74 35.39
N ASP A 539 -5.63 15.54 35.62
CA ASP A 539 -4.90 14.37 36.12
C ASP A 539 -4.03 14.65 37.38
N GLY A 540 -4.54 15.49 38.28
CA GLY A 540 -3.85 15.88 39.53
C GLY A 540 -2.80 16.99 39.38
N SER A 541 -2.59 17.51 38.17
CA SER A 541 -1.77 18.70 37.91
C SER A 541 -2.64 19.94 37.77
N THR A 542 -2.18 21.07 38.32
CA THR A 542 -2.86 22.37 38.21
C THR A 542 -2.02 23.34 37.39
N ILE A 543 -2.66 24.02 36.43
CA ILE A 543 -2.05 25.00 35.53
C ILE A 543 -2.88 26.28 35.56
N LEU A 544 -2.20 27.42 35.57
CA LEU A 544 -2.83 28.72 35.56
C LEU A 544 -2.65 29.37 34.19
N ILE A 545 -3.75 29.87 33.61
CA ILE A 545 -3.73 30.77 32.45
C ILE A 545 -4.04 32.16 33.01
N GLU A 546 -3.00 32.97 33.16
CA GLU A 546 -3.04 34.24 33.89
C GLU A 546 -3.17 35.45 32.96
N SER A 547 -2.81 35.30 31.68
CA SER A 547 -2.81 36.39 30.71
C SER A 547 -3.33 35.99 29.34
N ASP A 548 -3.72 36.99 28.55
CA ASP A 548 -4.09 36.86 27.14
C ASP A 548 -2.94 36.24 26.31
N LYS A 549 -1.69 36.53 26.70
CA LYS A 549 -0.49 35.95 26.07
C LYS A 549 -0.39 34.45 26.31
N ASP A 550 -0.72 33.98 27.51
CA ASP A 550 -0.68 32.54 27.83
C ASP A 550 -1.75 31.79 27.03
N LEU A 551 -2.96 32.34 26.99
CA LEU A 551 -4.07 31.81 26.19
C LEU A 551 -3.68 31.62 24.72
N LEU A 552 -3.15 32.69 24.11
CA LEU A 552 -2.75 32.68 22.70
C LEU A 552 -1.46 31.89 22.44
N HIS A 553 -0.61 31.67 23.45
CA HIS A 553 0.58 30.85 23.30
C HIS A 553 0.28 29.35 23.30
N MET A 554 -0.75 28.91 24.05
CA MET A 554 -1.07 27.50 24.24
C MET A 554 -2.04 26.95 23.19
N HIS A 555 -2.96 27.78 22.67
CA HIS A 555 -4.10 27.30 21.86
C HIS A 555 -3.72 26.45 20.62
N ASP A 556 -2.58 26.70 19.97
CA ASP A 556 -2.14 26.00 18.76
C ASP A 556 -1.05 24.93 19.02
N LYS A 557 -0.78 24.62 20.29
CA LYS A 557 0.31 23.72 20.72
C LYS A 557 -0.21 22.48 21.41
N PRO A 558 -0.57 21.42 20.67
CA PRO A 558 -1.23 20.24 21.24
C PRO A 558 -0.40 19.46 22.27
N SER A 559 0.89 19.75 22.44
CA SER A 559 1.74 19.18 23.49
C SER A 559 1.62 19.90 24.84
N GLU A 560 1.08 21.12 24.87
CA GLU A 560 0.87 21.89 26.10
C GLU A 560 -0.42 21.40 26.79
N THR A 561 -0.35 21.15 28.09
CA THR A 561 -1.50 20.63 28.87
C THR A 561 -2.71 21.58 28.85
N GLY A 562 -2.50 22.89 28.72
CA GLY A 562 -3.57 23.90 28.60
C GLY A 562 -4.20 24.03 27.21
N ALA A 563 -3.62 23.40 26.18
CA ALA A 563 -3.93 23.70 24.78
C ALA A 563 -5.40 23.47 24.41
N LEU A 564 -6.01 22.38 24.90
CA LEU A 564 -7.40 22.04 24.57
C LEU A 564 -8.39 23.10 25.09
N VAL A 565 -8.20 23.52 26.35
CA VAL A 565 -9.03 24.57 26.97
C VAL A 565 -8.81 25.90 26.28
N SER A 566 -7.55 26.28 26.03
CA SER A 566 -7.23 27.51 25.32
C SER A 566 -7.82 27.53 23.91
N ALA A 567 -7.73 26.43 23.17
CA ALA A 567 -8.31 26.28 21.84
C ALA A 567 -9.84 26.37 21.87
N CYS A 568 -10.51 25.77 22.87
CA CYS A 568 -11.95 25.94 23.05
C CYS A 568 -12.32 27.41 23.24
N ILE A 569 -11.63 28.14 24.10
CA ILE A 569 -11.91 29.56 24.38
C ILE A 569 -11.65 30.43 23.13
N VAL A 570 -10.55 30.21 22.43
CA VAL A 570 -10.23 30.93 21.19
C VAL A 570 -11.25 30.59 20.08
N SER A 571 -11.72 29.34 20.00
CA SER A 571 -12.74 28.93 19.03
C SER A 571 -14.10 29.61 19.26
N LEU A 572 -14.39 30.03 20.50
CA LEU A 572 -15.55 30.84 20.86
C LEU A 572 -15.37 32.33 20.52
N GLY A 573 -14.21 32.72 19.96
CA GLY A 573 -13.89 34.09 19.55
C GLY A 573 -13.23 34.95 20.62
N PHE A 574 -12.90 34.39 21.79
CA PHE A 574 -12.27 35.14 22.88
C PHE A 574 -10.75 35.10 22.76
N HIS A 575 -10.17 36.30 22.63
CA HIS A 575 -8.72 36.52 22.63
C HIS A 575 -8.25 37.24 23.91
N SER A 576 -9.20 37.60 24.79
CA SER A 576 -8.95 38.25 26.07
C SER A 576 -9.71 37.59 27.21
N LEU A 577 -9.00 37.26 28.29
CA LEU A 577 -9.57 36.67 29.50
C LEU A 577 -10.60 37.61 30.14
N ALA A 578 -10.31 38.92 30.15
CA ALA A 578 -11.22 39.92 30.69
C ALA A 578 -12.56 39.94 29.94
N GLN A 579 -12.54 39.81 28.61
CA GLN A 579 -13.75 39.73 27.81
C GLN A 579 -14.51 38.43 28.08
N PHE A 580 -13.80 37.31 28.16
CA PHE A 580 -14.38 35.99 28.44
C PHE A 580 -15.09 35.97 29.81
N PHE A 581 -14.41 36.42 30.87
CA PHE A 581 -14.99 36.48 32.22
C PHE A 581 -16.16 37.45 32.32
N LYS A 582 -16.10 38.58 31.60
CA LYS A 582 -17.23 39.54 31.51
C LYS A 582 -18.49 38.92 30.91
N VAL A 583 -18.35 38.05 29.92
CA VAL A 583 -19.48 37.34 29.29
C VAL A 583 -20.06 36.29 30.25
N LEU A 584 -19.21 35.53 30.94
CA LEU A 584 -19.65 34.54 31.94
C LEU A 584 -20.13 35.16 33.27
N GLN A 585 -20.00 36.48 33.43
CA GLN A 585 -20.27 37.22 34.67
C GLN A 585 -19.53 36.63 35.89
N CYS A 586 -18.21 36.40 35.74
CA CYS A 586 -17.35 35.89 36.80
C CYS A 586 -16.04 36.68 36.91
N ILE A 587 -15.25 36.42 37.96
CA ILE A 587 -13.89 36.98 38.11
C ILE A 587 -12.87 36.06 37.44
N GLY A 588 -12.96 34.75 37.68
CA GLY A 588 -12.24 33.73 36.91
C GLY A 588 -12.96 32.40 36.93
N LEU A 589 -12.30 31.36 36.40
CA LEU A 589 -12.90 30.05 36.19
C LEU A 589 -11.93 28.91 36.55
N ARG A 590 -12.36 27.97 37.39
CA ARG A 590 -11.69 26.68 37.57
C ARG A 590 -12.31 25.67 36.62
N ILE A 591 -11.49 24.97 35.84
CA ILE A 591 -11.90 23.89 34.93
C ILE A 591 -11.18 22.62 35.36
N GLU A 592 -11.93 21.64 35.85
CA GLU A 592 -11.41 20.31 36.18
C GLU A 592 -11.79 19.34 35.08
N THR A 593 -10.80 18.77 34.39
CA THR A 593 -11.00 17.75 33.35
C THR A 593 -10.55 16.40 33.85
N ARG A 594 -11.32 15.36 33.55
CA ARG A 594 -11.00 13.97 33.93
C ARG A 594 -11.31 13.02 32.79
N SER A 595 -10.39 12.09 32.53
CA SER A 595 -10.62 10.94 31.66
C SER A 595 -10.14 9.66 32.32
N GLU A 596 -11.01 8.66 32.41
CA GLU A 596 -10.63 7.31 32.84
C GLU A 596 -9.94 6.50 31.72
N LEU A 597 -9.69 7.14 30.58
CA LEU A 597 -9.10 6.53 29.39
C LEU A 597 -7.72 7.12 29.10
N PRO A 598 -6.75 6.29 28.71
CA PRO A 598 -5.43 6.78 28.35
C PRO A 598 -5.50 7.63 27.08
N HIS A 599 -4.60 8.62 26.99
CA HIS A 599 -4.38 9.39 25.78
C HIS A 599 -4.06 8.47 24.60
N GLY A 600 -4.70 8.70 23.44
CA GLY A 600 -4.55 7.83 22.27
C GLY A 600 -5.27 6.48 22.40
N SER A 601 -6.36 6.41 23.18
CA SER A 601 -7.26 5.25 23.28
C SER A 601 -7.89 4.84 21.95
N GLY A 602 -8.01 5.77 20.99
CA GLY A 602 -8.75 5.55 19.75
C GLY A 602 -10.28 5.71 19.91
N LEU A 603 -10.76 6.08 21.11
CA LEU A 603 -12.19 6.27 21.44
C LEU A 603 -12.68 7.72 21.35
N GLY A 604 -11.88 8.61 20.75
CA GLY A 604 -12.24 10.02 20.54
C GLY A 604 -12.15 10.91 21.78
N THR A 605 -11.38 10.47 22.79
CA THR A 605 -11.31 11.10 24.11
C THR A 605 -11.05 12.61 24.07
N SER A 606 -10.14 13.09 23.23
CA SER A 606 -9.79 14.51 23.16
C SER A 606 -10.93 15.39 22.64
N SER A 607 -11.54 15.02 21.51
CA SER A 607 -12.64 15.77 20.90
C SER A 607 -13.90 15.71 21.77
N ILE A 608 -14.16 14.57 22.41
CA ILE A 608 -15.28 14.43 23.36
C ILE A 608 -15.03 15.29 24.62
N LEU A 609 -13.80 15.35 25.12
CA LEU A 609 -13.46 16.23 26.24
C LEU A 609 -13.67 17.71 25.86
N ALA A 610 -13.31 18.12 24.64
CA ALA A 610 -13.64 19.45 24.12
C ALA A 610 -15.15 19.71 24.11
N CYS A 611 -15.97 18.73 23.72
CA CYS A 611 -17.43 18.85 23.81
C CYS A 611 -17.88 19.12 25.25
N THR A 612 -17.33 18.41 26.24
CA THR A 612 -17.70 18.61 27.65
C THR A 612 -17.29 19.98 28.19
N ILE A 613 -16.11 20.49 27.80
CA ILE A 613 -15.62 21.81 28.16
C ILE A 613 -16.53 22.89 27.58
N LEU A 614 -16.81 22.82 26.28
CA LEU A 614 -17.69 23.77 25.60
C LEU A 614 -19.10 23.73 26.19
N LYS A 615 -19.65 22.55 26.47
CA LYS A 615 -20.99 22.43 27.08
C LYS A 615 -21.04 23.02 28.49
N ALA A 616 -19.99 22.83 29.30
CA ALA A 616 -19.90 23.42 30.64
C ALA A 616 -19.79 24.95 30.57
N ILE A 617 -18.97 25.49 29.66
CA ILE A 617 -18.85 26.94 29.43
C ILE A 617 -20.18 27.53 28.95
N CYS A 618 -20.86 26.86 28.00
CA CYS A 618 -22.15 27.28 27.49
C CYS A 618 -23.23 27.29 28.58
N ALA A 619 -23.18 26.34 29.51
CA ALA A 619 -24.10 26.28 30.63
C ALA A 619 -23.91 27.44 31.62
N LEU A 620 -22.68 27.90 31.83
CA LEU A 620 -22.38 29.05 32.68
C LEU A 620 -22.67 30.41 32.00
N GLY A 621 -22.60 30.45 30.68
CA GLY A 621 -22.94 31.60 29.85
C GLY A 621 -24.39 31.61 29.39
N LYS A 622 -24.72 32.54 28.48
CA LYS A 622 -25.94 32.47 27.67
C LYS A 622 -25.52 32.19 26.23
N VAL A 623 -26.11 31.19 25.59
CA VAL A 623 -25.92 30.96 24.15
C VAL A 623 -26.94 31.82 23.41
N SER A 624 -26.53 32.58 22.40
CA SER A 624 -27.47 33.37 21.60
C SER A 624 -28.53 32.47 20.96
N GLU A 625 -29.75 32.98 20.79
CA GLU A 625 -30.77 32.27 20.03
C GLU A 625 -30.31 32.14 18.58
N GLU A 626 -29.94 30.92 18.21
CA GLU A 626 -29.42 30.58 16.90
C GLU A 626 -30.35 29.57 16.22
N LYS A 627 -30.27 29.49 14.89
CA LYS A 627 -31.07 28.57 14.07
C LYS A 627 -30.81 27.08 14.41
N PHE A 628 -29.70 26.77 15.05
CA PHE A 628 -29.20 25.41 15.27
C PHE A 628 -29.14 25.06 16.76
N SER A 629 -29.40 23.79 17.09
CA SER A 629 -29.28 23.28 18.47
C SER A 629 -27.88 23.47 19.04
N LEU A 630 -27.75 23.55 20.37
CA LEU A 630 -26.45 23.67 21.04
C LEU A 630 -25.51 22.51 20.70
N GLU A 631 -26.02 21.28 20.63
CA GLU A 631 -25.25 20.09 20.26
C GLU A 631 -24.61 20.23 18.86
N ASP A 632 -25.38 20.72 17.89
CA ASP A 632 -24.89 20.99 16.53
C ASP A 632 -23.79 22.07 16.52
N GLN A 633 -23.98 23.14 17.27
CA GLN A 633 -22.97 24.20 17.40
C GLN A 633 -21.69 23.70 18.08
N ILE A 634 -21.80 22.85 19.11
CA ILE A 634 -20.66 22.21 19.77
C ILE A 634 -19.90 21.31 18.79
N VAL A 635 -20.60 20.48 18.01
CA VAL A 635 -19.97 19.59 17.03
C VAL A 635 -19.12 20.36 16.03
N HIS A 636 -19.64 21.45 15.48
CA HIS A 636 -18.92 22.30 14.52
C HIS A 636 -17.79 23.08 15.20
N THR A 637 -18.01 23.57 16.42
CA THR A 637 -16.98 24.29 17.18
C THR A 637 -15.80 23.37 17.53
N VAL A 638 -16.05 22.11 17.91
CA VAL A 638 -14.97 21.13 18.16
C VAL A 638 -14.22 20.78 16.88
N LEU A 639 -14.90 20.68 15.73
CA LEU A 639 -14.22 20.47 14.45
C LEU A 639 -13.21 21.60 14.16
N ARG A 640 -13.56 22.84 14.53
CA ARG A 640 -12.67 24.00 14.46
C ARG A 640 -11.52 23.94 15.48
N VAL A 641 -11.80 23.54 16.72
CA VAL A 641 -10.77 23.32 17.77
C VAL A 641 -9.69 22.35 17.29
N GLU A 642 -10.06 21.25 16.64
CA GLU A 642 -9.10 20.28 16.08
C GLU A 642 -8.16 20.88 15.03
N GLN A 643 -8.63 21.85 14.25
CA GLN A 643 -7.78 22.53 13.26
C GLN A 643 -6.85 23.55 13.93
N ILE A 644 -7.36 24.32 14.90
CA ILE A 644 -6.57 25.26 15.72
C ILE A 644 -5.42 24.52 16.41
N MET A 645 -5.70 23.37 17.01
CA MET A 645 -4.69 22.54 17.68
C MET A 645 -3.74 21.83 16.71
N THR A 646 -3.91 21.97 15.39
CA THR A 646 -3.10 21.29 14.36
C THR A 646 -3.13 19.76 14.46
N THR A 647 -4.09 19.19 15.18
CA THR A 647 -4.32 17.75 15.30
C THR A 647 -5.04 17.23 14.07
N GLY A 648 -5.91 18.05 13.45
CA GLY A 648 -6.53 17.79 12.15
C GLY A 648 -7.61 16.71 12.18
N GLY A 649 -8.16 16.41 13.36
CA GLY A 649 -9.23 15.43 13.52
C GLY A 649 -10.47 15.73 12.66
N GLY A 650 -11.21 14.67 12.34
CA GLY A 650 -12.50 14.75 11.68
C GLY A 650 -13.66 15.07 12.62
N TRP A 651 -14.89 14.88 12.15
CA TRP A 651 -16.09 15.18 12.93
C TRP A 651 -16.72 13.98 13.65
N GLN A 652 -16.23 12.75 13.43
CA GLN A 652 -16.91 11.54 13.94
C GLN A 652 -16.91 11.44 15.46
N ASP A 653 -15.89 11.97 16.13
CA ASP A 653 -15.68 11.79 17.57
C ASP A 653 -16.73 12.58 18.36
N GLN A 654 -16.85 13.87 18.06
CA GLN A 654 -17.85 14.76 18.65
C GLN A 654 -19.27 14.37 18.25
N CYS A 655 -19.52 14.01 16.99
CA CYS A 655 -20.84 13.54 16.56
C CYS A 655 -21.21 12.25 17.30
N GLY A 656 -20.25 11.34 17.40
CA GLY A 656 -20.39 10.03 18.01
C GLY A 656 -20.80 10.08 19.47
N ALA A 657 -20.31 11.06 20.23
CA ALA A 657 -20.64 11.21 21.65
C ALA A 657 -21.83 12.13 21.93
N MET A 658 -22.04 13.19 21.14
CA MET A 658 -23.06 14.21 21.43
C MET A 658 -24.49 13.75 21.10
N TYR A 659 -24.67 12.95 20.04
CA TYR A 659 -25.99 12.46 19.64
C TYR A 659 -26.25 11.04 20.14
N VAL A 660 -27.51 10.77 20.50
CA VAL A 660 -27.93 9.52 21.16
C VAL A 660 -27.83 8.30 20.25
N GLY A 661 -27.51 7.15 20.86
CA GLY A 661 -27.63 5.83 20.24
C GLY A 661 -26.80 5.65 18.96
N LEU A 662 -27.25 4.69 18.14
CA LEU A 662 -26.71 4.37 16.83
C LEU A 662 -27.21 5.37 15.79
N LYS A 663 -26.32 5.84 14.92
CA LYS A 663 -26.61 6.90 13.97
C LYS A 663 -25.67 6.87 12.78
N LYS A 664 -26.17 7.39 11.66
CA LYS A 664 -25.37 7.76 10.49
C LYS A 664 -25.11 9.26 10.56
N CYS A 665 -23.87 9.67 10.74
CA CYS A 665 -23.45 11.06 10.64
C CYS A 665 -22.81 11.27 9.27
N TYR A 666 -23.07 12.41 8.62
CA TYR A 666 -22.59 12.65 7.27
C TYR A 666 -22.42 14.15 6.97
N TYR A 667 -21.51 14.46 6.06
CA TYR A 667 -21.38 15.81 5.52
C TYR A 667 -22.39 16.04 4.39
N GLN A 668 -23.05 17.20 4.41
CA GLN A 668 -23.85 17.68 3.28
C GLN A 668 -23.41 19.09 2.90
N GLN A 669 -23.06 19.29 1.63
CA GLN A 669 -22.64 20.59 1.12
C GLN A 669 -23.71 21.66 1.39
N GLY A 670 -23.29 22.81 1.93
CA GLY A 670 -24.17 23.91 2.33
C GLY A 670 -24.91 23.71 3.66
N ASN A 671 -25.09 22.48 4.12
CA ASN A 671 -25.84 22.15 5.34
C ASN A 671 -24.95 21.61 6.49
N GLY A 672 -23.63 21.62 6.35
CA GLY A 672 -22.74 21.24 7.45
C GLY A 672 -22.69 19.74 7.70
N ILE A 673 -22.40 19.38 8.95
CA ILE A 673 -22.47 18.00 9.42
C ILE A 673 -23.88 17.73 9.91
N LEU A 674 -24.46 16.63 9.42
CA LEU A 674 -25.80 16.17 9.75
C LEU A 674 -25.74 14.78 10.39
N HIS A 675 -26.83 14.40 11.05
CA HIS A 675 -26.99 13.07 11.62
C HIS A 675 -28.39 12.52 11.38
N GLN A 676 -28.47 11.21 11.21
CA GLN A 676 -29.70 10.45 11.11
C GLN A 676 -29.65 9.33 12.15
N THR A 677 -30.50 9.44 13.17
CA THR A 677 -30.62 8.40 14.21
C THR A 677 -31.19 7.11 13.62
N ILE A 678 -30.56 5.98 13.94
CA ILE A 678 -31.00 4.66 13.55
C ILE A 678 -31.74 4.07 14.76
N HIS A 679 -33.04 3.84 14.60
CA HIS A 679 -33.86 3.34 15.70
C HIS A 679 -33.49 1.89 16.03
N LEU A 680 -33.12 1.65 17.29
CA LEU A 680 -32.80 0.32 17.80
C LEU A 680 -34.02 -0.27 18.51
N THR A 681 -34.45 -1.45 18.09
CA THR A 681 -35.39 -2.24 18.89
C THR A 681 -34.68 -2.78 20.14
N PRO A 682 -35.41 -3.14 21.22
CA PRO A 682 -34.80 -3.73 22.41
C PRO A 682 -33.98 -4.99 22.12
N SER A 683 -34.41 -5.81 21.14
CA SER A 683 -33.67 -7.01 20.73
C SER A 683 -32.33 -6.67 20.08
N VAL A 684 -32.28 -5.67 19.18
CA VAL A 684 -31.03 -5.24 18.54
C VAL A 684 -30.10 -4.59 19.55
N LYS A 685 -30.62 -3.78 20.49
CA LYS A 685 -29.83 -3.21 21.57
C LYS A 685 -29.14 -4.31 22.39
N ASN A 686 -29.91 -5.30 22.85
CA ASN A 686 -29.37 -6.40 23.66
C ASN A 686 -28.32 -7.22 22.87
N LEU A 687 -28.59 -7.49 21.59
CA LEU A 687 -27.64 -8.17 20.71
C LEU A 687 -26.30 -7.42 20.63
N LEU A 688 -26.33 -6.10 20.44
CA LEU A 688 -25.12 -5.27 20.39
C LEU A 688 -24.37 -5.26 21.73
N GLU A 689 -25.07 -5.12 22.86
CA GLU A 689 -24.44 -5.13 24.19
C GLU A 689 -23.86 -6.50 24.60
N GLU A 690 -24.45 -7.60 24.11
CA GLU A 690 -23.99 -8.96 24.37
C GLU A 690 -22.79 -9.36 23.51
N ARG A 691 -22.80 -8.99 22.22
CA ARG A 691 -21.80 -9.45 21.25
C ARG A 691 -20.67 -8.46 20.96
N LEU A 692 -20.81 -7.17 21.27
CA LEU A 692 -19.75 -6.19 21.05
C LEU A 692 -18.88 -6.03 22.30
N LEU A 693 -17.59 -6.38 22.18
CA LEU A 693 -16.62 -6.28 23.27
C LEU A 693 -15.49 -5.32 22.91
N LEU A 694 -15.10 -4.46 23.85
CA LEU A 694 -13.97 -3.56 23.69
C LEU A 694 -12.73 -4.12 24.41
N VAL A 695 -11.59 -4.14 23.73
CA VAL A 695 -10.32 -4.60 24.30
C VAL A 695 -9.27 -3.51 24.17
N TYR A 696 -8.75 -3.01 25.29
CA TYR A 696 -7.62 -2.09 25.31
C TYR A 696 -6.31 -2.87 25.23
N THR A 697 -5.50 -2.55 24.22
CA THR A 697 -4.27 -3.30 23.89
C THR A 697 -3.06 -2.90 24.75
N GLY A 698 -3.14 -1.80 25.51
CA GLY A 698 -1.99 -1.23 26.22
C GLY A 698 -0.95 -0.54 25.33
N LYS A 699 -1.15 -0.54 24.01
CA LYS A 699 -0.28 0.15 23.04
C LYS A 699 -0.98 1.42 22.59
N THR A 700 -0.44 2.59 22.91
CA THR A 700 -0.96 3.87 22.39
C THR A 700 -0.11 4.31 21.20
N ARG A 701 -0.73 5.04 20.27
CA ARG A 701 -0.03 5.68 19.14
C ARG A 701 -0.59 7.08 18.92
N LEU A 702 0.28 7.99 18.54
CA LEU A 702 -0.09 9.36 18.17
C LEU A 702 -0.76 9.37 16.80
N ALA A 703 -2.07 9.64 16.75
CA ALA A 703 -2.88 9.66 15.53
C ALA A 703 -2.43 10.72 14.51
N LYS A 704 -1.74 11.79 14.96
CA LYS A 704 -1.35 12.93 14.11
C LYS A 704 -0.47 12.54 12.91
N ASN A 705 0.52 11.68 13.10
CA ASN A 705 1.42 11.26 12.01
C ASN A 705 0.70 10.38 10.99
N LEU A 706 -0.20 9.53 11.49
CA LEU A 706 -1.02 8.63 10.69
C LEU A 706 -1.99 9.41 9.80
N LEU A 707 -2.67 10.39 10.39
CA LEU A 707 -3.57 11.29 9.69
C LEU A 707 -2.87 12.02 8.53
N GLN A 708 -1.67 12.55 8.76
CA GLN A 708 -0.90 13.23 7.70
C GLN A 708 -0.60 12.30 6.53
N GLU A 709 -0.28 11.04 6.80
CA GLU A 709 -0.05 10.05 5.75
C GLU A 709 -1.33 9.74 4.96
N VAL A 710 -2.46 9.56 5.64
CA VAL A 710 -3.75 9.32 4.97
C VAL A 710 -4.17 10.52 4.11
N ILE A 711 -4.02 11.75 4.60
CA ILE A 711 -4.33 12.97 3.82
C ILE A 711 -3.42 13.09 2.59
N ARG A 712 -2.12 12.80 2.71
CA ARG A 712 -1.21 12.78 1.55
C ARG A 712 -1.66 11.74 0.53
N ASN A 713 -1.94 10.51 0.99
CA ASN A 713 -2.32 9.40 0.13
C ASN A 713 -3.69 9.60 -0.52
N PHE A 714 -4.62 10.34 0.12
CA PHE A 714 -5.88 10.75 -0.49
C PHE A 714 -5.65 11.48 -1.82
N PHE A 715 -4.68 12.39 -1.90
CA PHE A 715 -4.39 13.09 -3.16
C PHE A 715 -3.44 12.33 -4.09
N THR A 716 -2.60 11.44 -3.57
CA THR A 716 -1.44 10.92 -4.33
C THR A 716 -1.46 9.43 -4.62
N CYS A 717 -2.33 8.66 -3.96
CA CYS A 717 -2.40 7.21 -4.06
C CYS A 717 -3.79 6.77 -4.55
N MET A 718 -3.83 6.24 -5.78
CA MET A 718 -5.06 5.76 -6.42
C MET A 718 -5.78 4.68 -5.58
N ASP A 719 -5.05 3.72 -5.02
CA ASP A 719 -5.64 2.65 -4.19
C ASP A 719 -6.30 3.18 -2.91
N THR A 720 -5.75 4.26 -2.33
CA THR A 720 -6.35 4.95 -1.18
C THR A 720 -7.69 5.56 -1.58
N MET A 721 -7.73 6.30 -2.69
CA MET A 721 -8.97 6.87 -3.21
C MET A 721 -10.03 5.82 -3.53
N LYS A 722 -9.63 4.73 -4.20
CA LYS A 722 -10.51 3.61 -4.52
C LYS A 722 -11.14 3.01 -3.25
N LYS A 723 -10.33 2.73 -2.23
CA LYS A 723 -10.82 2.16 -0.96
C LYS A 723 -11.76 3.10 -0.21
N LEU A 724 -11.50 4.41 -0.23
CA LEU A 724 -12.41 5.41 0.35
C LEU A 724 -13.74 5.46 -0.42
N ARG A 725 -13.68 5.44 -1.76
CA ARG A 725 -14.88 5.41 -2.62
C ARG A 725 -15.72 4.15 -2.37
N GLU A 726 -15.09 2.98 -2.31
CA GLU A 726 -15.78 1.72 -1.97
C GLU A 726 -16.42 1.76 -0.57
N MET A 727 -15.84 2.51 0.38
CA MET A 727 -16.42 2.70 1.71
C MET A 727 -17.64 3.63 1.65
N THR A 728 -17.55 4.72 0.90
CA THR A 728 -18.67 5.66 0.63
C THR A 728 -19.84 4.95 -0.03
N GLU A 729 -19.60 4.02 -0.96
CA GLU A 729 -20.63 3.23 -1.64
C GLU A 729 -21.32 2.21 -0.72
N ALA A 730 -20.60 1.68 0.29
CA ALA A 730 -21.11 0.63 1.18
C ALA A 730 -21.75 1.14 2.48
N VAL A 731 -21.59 2.42 2.83
CA VAL A 731 -22.00 2.95 4.15
C VAL A 731 -23.52 2.91 4.37
N ASP A 732 -24.32 3.14 3.33
CA ASP A 732 -25.78 3.11 3.42
C ASP A 732 -26.31 1.68 3.57
N GLU A 733 -25.75 0.72 2.83
CA GLU A 733 -26.07 -0.71 3.00
C GLU A 733 -25.75 -1.14 4.44
N PHE A 734 -24.57 -0.79 4.94
CA PHE A 734 -24.19 -1.09 6.31
C PHE A 734 -25.18 -0.48 7.32
N SER A 735 -25.52 0.79 7.14
CA SER A 735 -26.45 1.54 7.99
C SER A 735 -27.84 0.89 8.05
N GLU A 736 -28.36 0.41 6.92
CA GLU A 736 -29.67 -0.24 6.87
C GLU A 736 -29.67 -1.60 7.58
N ARG A 737 -28.62 -2.40 7.34
CA ARG A 737 -28.50 -3.76 7.89
C ARG A 737 -28.33 -3.76 9.40
N ILE A 738 -27.44 -2.92 9.93
CA ILE A 738 -27.21 -2.82 11.38
C ILE A 738 -28.47 -2.37 12.13
N GLY A 739 -29.30 -1.49 11.53
CA GLY A 739 -30.58 -1.08 12.10
C GLY A 739 -31.60 -2.22 12.25
N LYS A 740 -31.47 -3.27 11.44
CA LYS A 740 -32.29 -4.50 11.51
C LYS A 740 -31.68 -5.58 12.41
N GLY A 741 -30.52 -5.33 13.03
CA GLY A 741 -29.77 -6.31 13.81
C GLY A 741 -28.87 -7.22 13.00
N ASP A 742 -28.74 -6.99 11.70
CA ASP A 742 -27.80 -7.70 10.84
C ASP A 742 -26.46 -6.94 10.78
N VAL A 743 -25.54 -7.30 11.67
CA VAL A 743 -24.18 -6.77 11.65
C VAL A 743 -23.39 -7.48 10.56
N SER A 744 -23.28 -6.84 9.40
CA SER A 744 -22.59 -7.40 8.23
C SER A 744 -21.10 -7.66 8.50
N VAL A 745 -20.76 -8.91 8.81
CA VAL A 745 -19.39 -9.34 9.09
C VAL A 745 -18.48 -9.14 7.86
N ASP A 746 -18.98 -9.36 6.65
CA ASP A 746 -18.20 -9.21 5.41
C ASP A 746 -17.80 -7.75 5.16
N LEU A 747 -18.74 -6.82 5.38
CA LEU A 747 -18.43 -5.39 5.30
C LEU A 747 -17.44 -4.97 6.38
N LEU A 748 -17.59 -5.45 7.61
CA LEU A 748 -16.63 -5.14 8.70
C LEU A 748 -15.23 -5.71 8.43
N LYS A 749 -15.12 -6.90 7.82
CA LYS A 749 -13.83 -7.45 7.38
C LYS A 749 -13.20 -6.56 6.30
N LYS A 750 -13.98 -6.16 5.29
CA LYS A 750 -13.52 -5.21 4.26
C LYS A 750 -13.11 -3.88 4.87
N TYR A 751 -13.85 -3.38 5.86
CA TYR A 751 -13.54 -2.16 6.59
C TYR A 751 -12.23 -2.27 7.37
N HIS A 752 -12.03 -3.37 8.10
CA HIS A 752 -10.77 -3.66 8.80
C HIS A 752 -9.58 -3.66 7.83
N GLU A 753 -9.68 -4.36 6.69
CA GLU A 753 -8.63 -4.38 5.67
C GLU A 753 -8.37 -2.99 5.07
N THR A 754 -9.42 -2.18 4.88
CA THR A 754 -9.25 -0.79 4.46
C THR A 754 -8.53 0.03 5.52
N LYS A 755 -8.90 -0.06 6.81
CA LYS A 755 -8.18 0.65 7.89
C LYS A 755 -6.73 0.21 7.99
N LYS A 756 -6.46 -1.10 7.91
CA LYS A 756 -5.11 -1.67 7.91
C LYS A 756 -4.28 -1.15 6.74
N PHE A 757 -4.87 -1.05 5.55
CA PHE A 757 -4.24 -0.45 4.38
C PHE A 757 -3.92 1.05 4.59
N MET A 758 -4.89 1.83 5.07
CA MET A 758 -4.70 3.28 5.31
C MET A 758 -3.60 3.55 6.33
N THR A 759 -3.53 2.71 7.37
CA THR A 759 -2.55 2.88 8.44
C THR A 759 -1.17 2.32 8.15
N ARG A 760 -1.08 1.42 7.17
CA ARG A 760 0.12 0.67 6.73
C ARG A 760 0.86 -0.07 7.85
N PHE A 761 0.33 -0.08 9.07
CA PHE A 761 0.98 -0.63 10.24
C PHE A 761 -0.06 -0.93 11.32
N GLU A 762 -0.26 -2.22 11.55
CA GLU A 762 -0.93 -2.73 12.74
C GLU A 762 0.13 -3.43 13.61
N PRO A 763 0.17 -3.18 14.93
CA PRO A 763 1.13 -3.86 15.80
C PRO A 763 0.98 -5.37 15.69
N ALA A 764 2.09 -6.11 15.54
CA ALA A 764 2.07 -7.57 15.36
C ALA A 764 1.25 -8.30 16.44
N ILE A 765 1.29 -7.81 17.69
CA ILE A 765 0.50 -8.35 18.81
C ILE A 765 -1.02 -8.23 18.61
N VAL A 766 -1.48 -7.19 17.92
CA VAL A 766 -2.89 -7.00 17.58
C VAL A 766 -3.31 -7.96 16.49
N THR A 767 -2.51 -8.07 15.42
CA THR A 767 -2.76 -9.02 14.34
C THR A 767 -2.77 -10.47 14.87
N GLU A 768 -1.79 -10.85 15.68
CA GLU A 768 -1.72 -12.16 16.34
C GLU A 768 -2.95 -12.44 17.21
N LEU A 769 -3.41 -11.43 17.98
CA LEU A 769 -4.61 -11.55 18.81
C LEU A 769 -5.85 -11.83 17.95
N LEU A 770 -6.11 -11.01 16.92
CA LEU A 770 -7.28 -11.13 16.07
C LEU A 770 -7.30 -12.49 15.35
N GLU A 771 -6.18 -12.90 14.77
CA GLU A 771 -6.04 -14.20 14.10
C GLU A 771 -6.24 -15.37 15.08
N THR A 772 -5.75 -15.25 16.31
CA THR A 772 -5.89 -16.31 17.33
C THR A 772 -7.33 -16.43 17.83
N LEU A 773 -8.02 -15.30 18.06
CA LEU A 773 -9.43 -15.30 18.45
C LEU A 773 -10.32 -15.84 17.33
N GLN A 774 -10.04 -15.50 16.07
CA GLN A 774 -10.74 -16.05 14.90
C GLN A 774 -10.52 -17.56 14.74
N ARG A 775 -9.27 -18.05 14.84
CA ARG A 775 -8.96 -19.50 14.79
C ARG A 775 -9.64 -20.30 15.89
N LYS A 776 -9.91 -19.68 17.04
CA LYS A 776 -10.63 -20.29 18.17
C LYS A 776 -12.15 -20.12 18.09
N SER A 777 -12.67 -19.53 17.01
CA SER A 777 -14.10 -19.23 16.85
C SER A 777 -14.68 -18.42 18.01
N MET A 778 -13.87 -17.51 18.56
CA MET A 778 -14.31 -16.62 19.64
C MET A 778 -14.91 -15.32 19.09
N ILE A 779 -14.46 -14.88 17.91
CA ILE A 779 -14.94 -13.68 17.22
C ILE A 779 -15.21 -13.99 15.75
N ASP A 780 -16.21 -13.32 15.18
CA ASP A 780 -16.45 -13.33 13.73
C ASP A 780 -15.53 -12.33 13.01
N VAL A 781 -15.32 -11.16 13.63
CA VAL A 781 -14.46 -10.08 13.14
C VAL A 781 -14.01 -9.19 14.31
N GLY A 782 -12.82 -8.62 14.19
CA GLY A 782 -12.38 -7.52 15.06
C GLY A 782 -11.69 -6.43 14.24
N TRP A 783 -11.79 -5.19 14.69
CA TRP A 783 -11.20 -4.03 14.03
C TRP A 783 -10.75 -2.97 15.04
N ALA A 784 -9.76 -2.16 14.65
CA ALA A 784 -9.21 -1.13 15.53
C ALA A 784 -10.14 0.09 15.65
N ALA A 785 -10.19 0.70 16.84
CA ALA A 785 -10.92 1.93 17.10
C ALA A 785 -10.25 3.17 16.49
N GLY A 786 -11.06 4.13 16.03
CA GLY A 786 -10.57 5.42 15.54
C GLY A 786 -9.62 5.27 14.35
N ALA A 787 -8.49 5.99 14.36
CA ALA A 787 -7.53 5.96 13.26
C ALA A 787 -6.82 4.60 13.07
N GLY A 788 -6.74 3.76 14.11
CA GLY A 788 -6.00 2.48 14.10
C GLY A 788 -4.53 2.58 14.52
N GLY A 789 -3.83 1.44 14.54
CA GLY A 789 -2.41 1.35 14.91
C GLY A 789 -2.10 1.30 16.43
N GLY A 790 -3.12 1.03 17.26
CA GLY A 790 -3.04 0.93 18.73
C GLY A 790 -4.39 1.26 19.38
N GLY A 791 -4.43 1.30 20.71
CA GLY A 791 -5.58 1.72 21.50
C GLY A 791 -6.57 0.57 21.76
N PHE A 792 -7.86 0.87 21.60
CA PHE A 792 -8.94 -0.09 21.71
C PHE A 792 -9.17 -0.87 20.40
N LEU A 793 -9.57 -2.12 20.55
CA LEU A 793 -10.13 -2.96 19.49
C LEU A 793 -11.61 -3.19 19.78
N TYR A 794 -12.41 -3.20 18.72
CA TYR A 794 -13.78 -3.69 18.76
C TYR A 794 -13.79 -5.14 18.31
N LEU A 795 -14.44 -6.01 19.08
CA LEU A 795 -14.59 -7.42 18.79
C LEU A 795 -16.07 -7.75 18.65
N TRP A 796 -16.46 -8.30 17.51
CA TRP A 796 -17.78 -8.90 17.32
C TRP A 796 -17.69 -10.39 17.65
N LEU A 797 -18.18 -10.77 18.83
CA LEU A 797 -18.09 -12.13 19.36
C LEU A 797 -19.01 -13.08 18.59
N CYS A 798 -18.62 -14.35 18.43
CA CYS A 798 -19.53 -15.38 17.91
C CYS A 798 -20.69 -15.61 18.90
N ASP A 799 -21.85 -16.11 18.42
CA ASP A 799 -23.06 -16.27 19.23
C ASP A 799 -22.88 -17.08 20.53
N GLN A 800 -21.95 -18.05 20.53
CA GLN A 800 -21.69 -18.90 21.69
C GLN A 800 -20.60 -18.34 22.63
N THR A 801 -19.95 -17.24 22.27
CA THR A 801 -18.81 -16.70 23.00
C THR A 801 -19.25 -15.59 23.94
N SER A 802 -19.05 -15.78 25.24
CA SER A 802 -19.28 -14.72 26.22
C SER A 802 -18.06 -13.79 26.38
N PRO A 803 -18.27 -12.51 26.74
CA PRO A 803 -17.20 -11.59 27.11
C PRO A 803 -16.22 -12.15 28.16
N GLU A 804 -16.73 -12.90 29.15
CA GLU A 804 -15.93 -13.53 30.21
C GLU A 804 -14.98 -14.58 29.65
N SER A 805 -15.39 -15.29 28.59
CA SER A 805 -14.57 -16.32 27.96
C SER A 805 -13.36 -15.70 27.26
N VAL A 806 -13.56 -14.58 26.54
CA VAL A 806 -12.45 -13.78 25.97
C VAL A 806 -11.55 -13.25 27.07
N LYS A 807 -12.12 -12.65 28.14
CA LYS A 807 -11.34 -12.11 29.27
C LYS A 807 -10.49 -13.18 29.96
N ARG A 808 -11.03 -14.39 30.16
CA ARG A 808 -10.28 -15.54 30.69
C ARG A 808 -9.17 -15.98 29.74
N PHE A 809 -9.45 -16.02 28.44
CA PHE A 809 -8.45 -16.35 27.43
C PHE A 809 -7.28 -15.36 27.44
N LEU A 810 -7.54 -14.04 27.39
CA LEU A 810 -6.47 -13.02 27.43
C LEU A 810 -5.60 -13.13 28.69
N LYS A 811 -6.22 -13.38 29.85
CA LYS A 811 -5.48 -13.60 31.11
C LYS A 811 -4.65 -14.89 31.13
N SER A 812 -5.09 -15.93 30.41
CA SER A 812 -4.39 -17.21 30.34
C SER A 812 -3.13 -17.18 29.47
N GLN A 813 -3.02 -16.21 28.57
CA GLN A 813 -1.90 -16.07 27.65
C GLN A 813 -0.97 -14.95 28.14
N PRO A 814 0.27 -15.25 28.54
CA PRO A 814 1.21 -14.24 29.04
C PRO A 814 1.41 -13.06 28.09
N GLN A 815 1.37 -13.28 26.76
CA GLN A 815 1.54 -12.18 25.81
C GLN A 815 0.37 -11.17 25.80
N PHE A 816 -0.83 -11.55 26.26
CA PHE A 816 -2.02 -10.68 26.25
C PHE A 816 -2.45 -10.24 27.65
N SER A 817 -1.72 -10.61 28.70
CA SER A 817 -2.15 -10.43 30.09
C SER A 817 -2.29 -8.96 30.53
N SER A 818 -1.63 -8.03 29.83
CA SER A 818 -1.74 -6.59 30.07
C SER A 818 -2.98 -5.95 29.43
N MET A 819 -3.73 -6.67 28.59
CA MET A 819 -4.91 -6.15 27.90
C MET A 819 -6.14 -6.18 28.82
N THR A 820 -7.00 -5.16 28.70
CA THR A 820 -8.23 -5.05 29.50
C THR A 820 -9.47 -5.15 28.63
N CYS A 821 -10.49 -5.87 29.10
CA CYS A 821 -11.79 -6.00 28.43
C CYS A 821 -12.83 -5.12 29.10
N HIS A 822 -13.63 -4.42 28.28
CA HIS A 822 -14.65 -3.47 28.71
C HIS A 822 -15.98 -3.80 28.01
N ARG A 823 -17.06 -3.89 28.78
CA ARG A 823 -18.42 -4.06 28.26
C ARG A 823 -18.98 -2.70 27.85
N ILE A 824 -19.90 -2.70 26.89
CA ILE A 824 -20.59 -1.48 26.46
C ILE A 824 -22.01 -1.45 27.02
N THR A 825 -22.49 -0.24 27.28
CA THR A 825 -23.91 0.01 27.54
C THR A 825 -24.38 1.13 26.61
N ILE A 826 -25.50 0.91 25.93
CA ILE A 826 -26.07 1.86 24.96
C ILE A 826 -27.07 2.76 25.72
N PRO A 827 -26.79 4.06 25.90
CA PRO A 827 -27.70 4.98 26.58
C PRO A 827 -28.93 5.25 25.70
N LEU A 828 -30.12 5.10 26.30
CA LEU A 828 -31.42 5.42 25.67
C LEU A 828 -31.86 6.88 25.89
N VAL A 829 -31.14 7.61 26.74
CA VAL A 829 -31.32 9.03 27.05
C VAL A 829 -30.18 9.84 26.44
N PRO A 830 -30.25 11.18 26.42
CA PRO A 830 -29.14 12.00 25.96
C PRO A 830 -27.82 11.53 26.58
N PRO A 831 -26.82 11.18 25.75
CA PRO A 831 -25.60 10.51 26.20
C PRO A 831 -24.79 11.37 27.19
N VAL A 832 -24.78 12.68 26.94
CA VAL A 832 -24.05 13.67 27.72
C VAL A 832 -24.96 14.23 28.82
N THR A 833 -24.55 14.10 30.07
CA THR A 833 -25.29 14.63 31.23
C THR A 833 -24.78 16.01 31.61
N LEU A 834 -25.66 16.84 32.15
CA LEU A 834 -25.35 18.18 32.67
C LEU A 834 -25.99 18.33 34.05
N GLU A 835 -25.18 18.67 35.04
CA GLU A 835 -25.60 18.99 36.40
C GLU A 835 -25.19 20.44 36.72
N LEU A 836 -26.10 21.23 37.26
CA LEU A 836 -25.94 22.66 37.53
C LEU A 836 -26.08 22.91 39.04
N ASN A 837 -25.17 23.70 39.61
CA ASN A 837 -25.24 24.16 41.00
C ASN A 837 -25.02 25.67 41.11
#